data_AF-A0A5E6SX39-F1
#
_entry.id   AF-A0A5E6SX39-F1
#
_cell.length_a   1.000
_cell.length_b   1.000
_cell.length_c   1.000
_cell.angle_alpha   90.00
_cell.angle_beta   90.00
_cell.angle_gamma   90.00
#
_symmetry.space_group_name_H-M   'P 1'
#
loop_
_entity.id
_entity.type
_entity.pdbx_description
1 polymer ?
#
loop_
_entity_poly.entity_id
_entity_poly.type
_entity_poly.pdbx_seq_one_letter_code
_entity_poly.pdbx_strand_id
1 'polypeptide(L)'
;MSLDNVHRGTPSLAVADPRGLAVRAIQYHRRQAADPVEMRVTHQRFDAAGRPVASRDPYLFALAQDDASVPANLSQVLSLSAVPLSSDSVDAGWWVALQGAAGQRVGAWDGRGSHSRTEFDELLRPVAVHERGEDIAEHALERFSYAGVDIDAVSRNLCGQLMRHDDPAGTLHLRELGIAGALLQQTRHFLLDTLLVNWPDNVAARDALLEPGAGMSTAHAYAPTTELLQQIDALGNRQDLAYTVGGELKNTRLTLAGDGQPERTLVSELHYSATGQIESETAGNGVITRHRYDPADGRLIRLSAHKANGTPLQNLNYRYDAAGNVLSLEDAAQPIRYFNNQRIEALKTYCYDTLYQLIKATGWEAKAGHGGPALPDLQPLPLDPNQIAHYTQTYHYDAGGNLLDLKHVGAQAHGRTLTRARYSNRCLPERNGRPPTEAELAAGFDGNGNLRELQAGQAMDWDLRNQLSSVRPVVRADGKDDYEHYLYDGGGQRVRKLHATRTNARTLISDVRYLPGVEIRSHGGTGEILHVITASAGSNSVQVLHWVAKPPENITNDLVRYSLKDHLQSSALELDQNADLISQEWYYPFGGTACFAARSATEAKYKTVRYSGKERDATGLYYYGFRYYAPWLQRWINPDPAGAIDGLNFYRMVRNNPIALYDRNGLSPEGRLSRSMLNAPGFREAYAENPSAALKALKQTFNDQPKEIIKLALKRVQWEMDAELKSITDKMNDLEIDLPQKKLRKPSQEYAYIKAFKAIYSTNRGSAAINSAMRTQTPISMDGKKIIREITERVGDQEFSGKEGKESARFIEIIANGFNIHNTEQISYQLYNQANPKLTTYYRGQNISAAGLDKLYSAKEDGTVFHSKSFLSVSKEKSIAETFMREDVQLLIEIKGFSASNVISQYSVQSEKDLVFTPHADFVVTELGTRASNKNQYILRLSEIRGHSGPRTAMPY
;
A
#
# COMPACT_ATOMS: atom_id res chain seq x y z
N MET A 1 6.77 16.53 -39.90
CA MET A 1 6.64 15.22 -39.22
C MET A 1 7.25 14.16 -40.13
N SER A 2 8.30 13.46 -39.70
CA SER A 2 8.96 12.42 -40.49
C SER A 2 7.96 11.29 -40.81
N LEU A 3 8.00 10.79 -42.05
CA LEU A 3 7.17 9.67 -42.52
C LEU A 3 7.51 8.32 -41.85
N ASP A 4 8.59 8.24 -41.05
CA ASP A 4 9.20 6.99 -40.58
C ASP A 4 8.88 6.62 -39.11
N ASN A 5 7.81 7.15 -38.51
CA ASN A 5 7.44 6.79 -37.13
C ASN A 5 6.62 5.49 -37.07
N VAL A 6 7.13 4.48 -36.35
CA VAL A 6 6.51 3.15 -36.17
C VAL A 6 5.09 3.21 -35.55
N HIS A 7 4.76 4.23 -34.76
CA HIS A 7 3.43 4.39 -34.13
C HIS A 7 2.39 5.11 -35.02
N ARG A 8 2.76 5.54 -36.22
CA ARG A 8 1.83 6.29 -37.08
C ARG A 8 0.66 5.42 -37.55
N GLY A 9 -0.56 5.70 -37.10
CA GLY A 9 -1.74 4.93 -37.51
C GLY A 9 -1.90 3.60 -36.77
N THR A 10 -1.39 3.51 -35.54
CA THR A 10 -1.63 2.36 -34.66
C THR A 10 -2.47 2.72 -33.41
N PRO A 11 -3.74 3.16 -33.57
CA PRO A 11 -4.61 3.45 -32.44
C PRO A 11 -5.04 2.16 -31.71
N SER A 12 -5.55 2.30 -30.49
CA SER A 12 -6.36 1.25 -29.86
C SER A 12 -7.83 1.57 -30.07
N LEU A 13 -8.62 0.61 -30.56
CA LEU A 13 -10.04 0.78 -30.83
C LEU A 13 -10.87 -0.20 -30.01
N ALA A 14 -12.07 0.21 -29.61
CA ALA A 14 -13.08 -0.67 -29.05
C ALA A 14 -14.30 -0.69 -29.98
N VAL A 15 -14.74 -1.88 -30.39
CA VAL A 15 -15.95 -2.09 -31.18
C VAL A 15 -17.06 -2.51 -30.22
N ALA A 16 -18.14 -1.74 -30.21
CA ALA A 16 -19.31 -2.03 -29.38
C ALA A 16 -20.45 -2.64 -30.21
N ASP A 17 -21.25 -3.50 -29.58
CA ASP A 17 -22.53 -3.95 -30.12
C ASP A 17 -23.64 -2.89 -29.86
N PRO A 18 -24.89 -3.10 -30.34
CA PRO A 18 -26.00 -2.17 -30.11
C PRO A 18 -26.37 -1.95 -28.63
N ARG A 19 -25.87 -2.78 -27.70
CA ARG A 19 -26.07 -2.65 -26.25
C ARG A 19 -24.97 -1.80 -25.60
N GLY A 20 -23.96 -1.37 -26.37
CA GLY A 20 -22.79 -0.64 -25.88
C GLY A 20 -21.71 -1.52 -25.25
N LEU A 21 -21.79 -2.84 -25.42
CA LEU A 21 -20.81 -3.79 -24.88
C LEU A 21 -19.63 -3.94 -25.83
N ALA A 22 -18.40 -3.83 -25.32
CA ALA A 22 -17.18 -3.92 -26.12
C ALA A 22 -16.90 -5.37 -26.56
N VAL A 23 -17.41 -5.74 -27.73
CA VAL A 23 -17.26 -7.10 -28.30
C VAL A 23 -15.90 -7.34 -28.94
N ARG A 24 -15.17 -6.29 -29.32
CA ARG A 24 -13.80 -6.39 -29.81
C ARG A 24 -12.93 -5.25 -29.27
N ALA A 25 -11.72 -5.59 -28.86
CA ALA A 25 -10.63 -4.63 -28.70
C ALA A 25 -9.63 -4.86 -29.82
N ILE A 26 -9.38 -3.82 -30.61
CA ILE A 26 -8.49 -3.87 -31.77
C ILE A 26 -7.26 -3.05 -31.46
N GLN A 27 -6.10 -3.69 -31.55
CA GLN A 27 -4.79 -3.02 -31.51
C GLN A 27 -4.11 -3.22 -32.85
N TYR A 28 -3.26 -2.27 -33.25
CA TYR A 28 -2.51 -2.37 -34.49
C TYR A 28 -1.02 -2.54 -34.18
N HIS A 29 -0.47 -3.66 -34.64
CA HIS A 29 0.88 -4.11 -34.38
C HIS A 29 1.80 -3.81 -35.57
N ARG A 30 2.97 -3.23 -35.28
CA ARG A 30 4.14 -3.16 -36.15
C ARG A 30 5.40 -3.22 -35.31
N ARG A 31 6.46 -3.81 -35.86
CA ARG A 31 7.76 -3.87 -35.21
C ARG A 31 8.69 -2.74 -35.65
N GLN A 32 8.66 -2.38 -36.93
CA GLN A 32 9.37 -1.23 -37.49
C GLN A 32 8.47 -0.47 -38.48
N ALA A 33 8.82 0.77 -38.79
CA ALA A 33 7.98 1.65 -39.62
C ALA A 33 7.71 1.11 -41.04
N ALA A 34 8.65 0.32 -41.58
CA ALA A 34 8.53 -0.31 -42.89
C ALA A 34 7.62 -1.56 -42.92
N ASP A 35 7.30 -2.13 -41.76
CA ASP A 35 6.45 -3.32 -41.70
C ASP A 35 4.99 -2.98 -42.01
N PRO A 36 4.23 -3.91 -42.63
CA PRO A 36 2.79 -3.75 -42.77
C PRO A 36 2.12 -3.70 -41.39
N VAL A 37 1.06 -2.89 -41.27
CA VAL A 37 0.27 -2.84 -40.05
C VAL A 37 -0.57 -4.11 -39.91
N GLU A 38 -0.36 -4.84 -38.82
CA GLU A 38 -1.14 -6.04 -38.49
C GLU A 38 -2.25 -5.71 -37.49
N MET A 39 -3.45 -6.22 -37.73
CA MET A 39 -4.57 -6.06 -36.80
C MET A 39 -4.55 -7.19 -35.74
N ARG A 40 -4.57 -6.81 -34.47
CA ARG A 40 -4.68 -7.72 -33.31
C ARG A 40 -6.06 -7.55 -32.68
N VAL A 41 -6.93 -8.54 -32.85
CA VAL A 41 -8.34 -8.45 -32.41
C VAL A 41 -8.59 -9.37 -31.23
N THR A 42 -8.70 -8.80 -30.03
CA THR A 42 -9.24 -9.50 -28.87
C THR A 42 -10.76 -9.47 -28.96
N HIS A 43 -11.41 -10.62 -28.83
CA HIS A 43 -12.86 -10.77 -28.98
C HIS A 43 -13.52 -11.20 -27.68
N GLN A 44 -14.65 -10.57 -27.34
CA GLN A 44 -15.46 -10.89 -26.17
C GLN A 44 -16.90 -11.21 -26.58
N ARG A 45 -17.43 -12.30 -26.04
CA ARG A 45 -18.82 -12.72 -26.19
C ARG A 45 -19.57 -12.45 -24.91
N PHE A 46 -20.76 -11.87 -25.04
CA PHE A 46 -21.67 -11.59 -23.94
C PHE A 46 -22.94 -12.42 -24.07
N ASP A 47 -23.53 -12.83 -22.96
CA ASP A 47 -24.86 -13.45 -22.97
C ASP A 47 -25.99 -12.42 -23.17
N ALA A 48 -27.24 -12.87 -23.14
CA ALA A 48 -28.41 -12.01 -23.33
C ALA A 48 -28.52 -10.89 -22.28
N ALA A 49 -28.05 -11.14 -21.05
CA ALA A 49 -28.03 -10.16 -19.95
C ALA A 49 -26.82 -9.21 -20.01
N GLY A 50 -25.94 -9.36 -21.01
CA GLY A 50 -24.78 -8.50 -21.21
C GLY A 50 -23.58 -8.85 -20.33
N ARG A 51 -23.51 -10.08 -19.81
CA ARG A 51 -22.39 -10.55 -19.00
C ARG A 51 -21.33 -11.24 -19.88
N PRO A 52 -20.02 -11.03 -19.65
CA PRO A 52 -18.97 -11.61 -20.48
C PRO A 52 -18.86 -13.12 -20.19
N VAL A 53 -19.11 -13.96 -21.20
CA VAL A 53 -19.13 -15.42 -21.05
C VAL A 53 -18.02 -16.13 -21.81
N ALA A 54 -17.35 -15.46 -22.75
CA ALA A 54 -16.17 -16.01 -23.42
C ALA A 54 -15.26 -14.91 -23.96
N SER A 55 -13.94 -15.12 -23.93
CA SER A 55 -12.95 -14.20 -24.48
C SER A 55 -11.88 -14.94 -25.28
N ARG A 56 -11.48 -14.36 -26.42
CA ARG A 56 -10.38 -14.83 -27.27
C ARG A 56 -9.33 -13.75 -27.44
N ASP A 57 -8.07 -14.13 -27.32
CA ASP A 57 -6.93 -13.30 -27.70
C ASP A 57 -6.85 -13.18 -29.24
N PRO A 58 -5.99 -12.31 -29.77
CA PRO A 58 -5.84 -12.14 -31.21
C PRO A 58 -5.45 -13.40 -31.97
N TYR A 59 -4.69 -14.30 -31.36
CA TYR A 59 -4.26 -15.54 -32.00
C TYR A 59 -5.43 -16.53 -32.13
N LEU A 60 -6.11 -16.86 -31.03
CA LEU A 60 -7.24 -17.79 -31.05
C LEU A 60 -8.46 -17.21 -31.77
N PHE A 61 -8.65 -15.88 -31.76
CA PHE A 61 -9.71 -15.25 -32.53
C PHE A 61 -9.48 -15.38 -34.05
N ALA A 62 -8.25 -15.20 -34.51
CA ALA A 62 -7.89 -15.40 -35.92
C ALA A 62 -8.09 -16.86 -36.32
N LEU A 63 -7.59 -17.81 -35.53
CA LEU A 63 -7.75 -19.24 -35.80
C LEU A 63 -9.22 -19.67 -35.82
N ALA A 64 -10.05 -19.09 -34.95
CA ALA A 64 -11.49 -19.36 -34.89
C ALA A 64 -12.29 -18.83 -36.10
N GLN A 65 -11.69 -18.00 -36.98
CA GLN A 65 -12.35 -17.59 -38.23
C GLN A 65 -12.39 -18.75 -39.24
N ASP A 66 -11.37 -19.60 -39.23
CA ASP A 66 -11.23 -20.72 -40.17
C ASP A 66 -11.71 -22.05 -39.56
N ASP A 67 -11.70 -22.16 -38.23
CA ASP A 67 -12.07 -23.37 -37.50
C ASP A 67 -12.97 -23.05 -36.30
N ALA A 68 -14.26 -23.35 -36.43
CA ALA A 68 -15.26 -23.10 -35.39
C ALA A 68 -15.06 -23.93 -34.10
N SER A 69 -14.23 -24.99 -34.15
CA SER A 69 -13.92 -25.82 -32.98
C SER A 69 -12.92 -25.19 -32.01
N VAL A 70 -12.25 -24.10 -32.43
CA VAL A 70 -11.25 -23.41 -31.62
C VAL A 70 -11.88 -22.88 -30.32
N PRO A 71 -11.35 -23.27 -29.14
CA PRO A 71 -11.89 -22.82 -27.86
C PRO A 71 -11.72 -21.31 -27.66
N ALA A 72 -12.42 -20.76 -26.68
CA ALA A 72 -12.09 -19.43 -26.17
C ALA A 72 -10.95 -19.55 -25.16
N ASN A 73 -10.08 -18.54 -25.04
CA ASN A 73 -9.04 -18.53 -24.00
C ASN A 73 -9.64 -18.72 -22.60
N LEU A 74 -10.78 -18.07 -22.38
CA LEU A 74 -11.54 -18.11 -21.15
C LEU A 74 -13.02 -18.18 -21.48
N SER A 75 -13.73 -19.18 -20.97
CA SER A 75 -15.20 -19.28 -20.96
C SER A 75 -15.70 -19.33 -19.52
N GLN A 76 -16.84 -18.72 -19.23
CA GLN A 76 -17.39 -18.69 -17.88
C GLN A 76 -18.90 -18.93 -17.88
N VAL A 77 -19.37 -19.65 -16.87
CA VAL A 77 -20.78 -19.71 -16.51
C VAL A 77 -21.01 -18.85 -15.29
N LEU A 78 -21.96 -17.93 -15.40
CA LEU A 78 -22.25 -16.92 -14.40
C LEU A 78 -23.63 -17.16 -13.78
N SER A 79 -23.76 -16.88 -12.48
CA SER A 79 -25.06 -16.80 -11.80
C SER A 79 -25.90 -15.65 -12.36
N LEU A 80 -27.19 -15.61 -11.99
CA LEU A 80 -28.06 -14.46 -12.31
C LEU A 80 -27.53 -13.13 -11.75
N SER A 81 -26.78 -13.17 -10.64
CA SER A 81 -26.09 -12.02 -10.04
C SER A 81 -24.69 -11.76 -10.61
N ALA A 82 -24.33 -12.40 -11.73
CA ALA A 82 -23.04 -12.27 -12.42
C ALA A 82 -21.82 -12.77 -11.63
N VAL A 83 -22.02 -13.68 -10.68
CA VAL A 83 -20.93 -14.37 -9.96
C VAL A 83 -20.46 -15.57 -10.80
N PRO A 84 -19.16 -15.73 -11.09
CA PRO A 84 -18.61 -16.92 -11.72
C PRO A 84 -18.89 -18.19 -10.91
N LEU A 85 -19.65 -19.11 -11.51
CA LEU A 85 -19.95 -20.44 -10.98
C LEU A 85 -19.02 -21.48 -11.56
N SER A 86 -18.62 -21.31 -12.82
CA SER A 86 -17.53 -22.07 -13.43
C SER A 86 -16.72 -21.21 -14.38
N SER A 87 -15.51 -21.66 -14.60
CA SER A 87 -14.57 -21.09 -15.55
C SER A 87 -13.89 -22.23 -16.29
N ASP A 88 -13.62 -22.04 -17.57
CA ASP A 88 -12.85 -22.95 -18.40
C ASP A 88 -11.79 -22.12 -19.14
N SER A 89 -10.53 -22.31 -18.77
CA SER A 89 -9.38 -21.61 -19.32
C SER A 89 -8.48 -22.58 -20.07
N VAL A 90 -8.08 -22.23 -21.29
CA VAL A 90 -7.10 -23.02 -22.06
C VAL A 90 -5.71 -23.00 -21.40
N ASP A 91 -5.44 -21.99 -20.57
CA ASP A 91 -4.19 -21.86 -19.84
C ASP A 91 -4.28 -22.53 -18.48
N ALA A 92 -5.32 -22.22 -17.69
CA ALA A 92 -5.44 -22.62 -16.28
C ALA A 92 -6.37 -23.81 -16.00
N GLY A 93 -6.90 -24.46 -17.03
CA GLY A 93 -7.90 -25.52 -16.88
C GLY A 93 -9.28 -24.99 -16.48
N TRP A 94 -10.18 -25.93 -16.17
CA TRP A 94 -11.51 -25.59 -15.70
C TRP A 94 -11.60 -25.60 -14.18
N TRP A 95 -12.52 -24.82 -13.63
CA TRP A 95 -12.95 -24.94 -12.25
C TRP A 95 -14.45 -24.69 -12.11
N VAL A 96 -15.05 -25.28 -11.08
CA VAL A 96 -16.45 -25.06 -10.67
C VAL A 96 -16.45 -24.70 -9.19
N ALA A 97 -17.27 -23.74 -8.77
CA ALA A 97 -17.45 -23.38 -7.37
C ALA A 97 -18.93 -23.44 -6.97
N LEU A 98 -19.17 -24.08 -5.84
CA LEU A 98 -20.46 -24.03 -5.15
C LEU A 98 -20.47 -22.85 -4.18
N GLN A 99 -21.39 -21.92 -4.42
CA GLN A 99 -21.59 -20.74 -3.58
C GLN A 99 -22.72 -21.00 -2.57
N GLY A 100 -22.53 -20.55 -1.34
CA GLY A 100 -23.57 -20.47 -0.33
C GLY A 100 -24.47 -19.25 -0.52
N ALA A 101 -25.55 -19.18 0.26
CA ALA A 101 -26.56 -18.12 0.14
C ALA A 101 -26.01 -16.70 0.38
N ALA A 102 -24.92 -16.55 1.15
CA ALA A 102 -24.26 -15.27 1.41
C ALA A 102 -23.07 -15.02 0.48
N GLY A 103 -22.88 -15.84 -0.57
CA GLY A 103 -21.76 -15.72 -1.50
C GLY A 103 -20.43 -16.28 -0.99
N GLN A 104 -20.45 -17.00 0.14
CA GLN A 104 -19.29 -17.75 0.62
C GLN A 104 -19.05 -18.98 -0.25
N ARG A 105 -17.79 -19.29 -0.56
CA ARG A 105 -17.43 -20.49 -1.32
C ARG A 105 -17.49 -21.71 -0.41
N VAL A 106 -18.43 -22.62 -0.68
CA VAL A 106 -18.64 -23.84 0.12
C VAL A 106 -17.81 -25.00 -0.43
N GLY A 107 -17.73 -25.11 -1.76
CA GLY A 107 -17.02 -26.17 -2.45
C GLY A 107 -16.37 -25.67 -3.74
N ALA A 108 -15.31 -26.34 -4.17
CA ALA A 108 -14.64 -26.08 -5.43
C ALA A 108 -14.08 -27.34 -6.06
N TRP A 109 -14.13 -27.42 -7.39
CA TRP A 109 -13.50 -28.47 -8.18
C TRP A 109 -12.64 -27.87 -9.28
N ASP A 110 -11.60 -28.56 -9.69
CA ASP A 110 -10.70 -28.12 -10.76
C ASP A 110 -10.32 -29.22 -11.76
N GLY A 111 -9.60 -28.82 -12.81
CA GLY A 111 -9.16 -29.67 -13.91
C GLY A 111 -8.14 -30.75 -13.54
N ARG A 112 -7.66 -30.80 -12.30
CA ARG A 112 -6.82 -31.90 -11.77
C ARG A 112 -7.63 -32.88 -10.92
N GLY A 113 -8.96 -32.75 -10.89
CA GLY A 113 -9.84 -33.55 -10.05
C GLY A 113 -9.76 -33.16 -8.57
N SER A 114 -9.16 -32.01 -8.24
CA SER A 114 -9.05 -31.54 -6.86
C SER A 114 -10.42 -31.06 -6.37
N HIS A 115 -10.73 -31.29 -5.10
CA HIS A 115 -11.91 -30.79 -4.43
C HIS A 115 -11.53 -30.10 -3.13
N SER A 116 -11.92 -28.84 -2.95
CA SER A 116 -11.79 -28.13 -1.67
C SER A 116 -13.18 -27.83 -1.09
N ARG A 117 -13.38 -28.11 0.20
CA ARG A 117 -14.61 -27.79 0.94
C ARG A 117 -14.28 -26.91 2.14
N THR A 118 -15.00 -25.81 2.30
CA THR A 118 -14.88 -24.94 3.48
C THR A 118 -16.09 -25.13 4.38
N GLU A 119 -15.81 -25.40 5.66
CA GLU A 119 -16.80 -25.44 6.72
C GLU A 119 -16.86 -24.08 7.41
N PHE A 120 -18.06 -23.69 7.84
CA PHE A 120 -18.32 -22.40 8.46
C PHE A 120 -19.08 -22.57 9.78
N ASP A 121 -18.89 -21.64 10.71
CA ASP A 121 -19.72 -21.54 11.91
C ASP A 121 -21.05 -20.84 11.63
N GLU A 122 -21.88 -20.65 12.67
CA GLU A 122 -23.19 -19.98 12.57
C GLU A 122 -23.10 -18.51 12.13
N LEU A 123 -21.92 -17.89 12.27
CA LEU A 123 -21.64 -16.52 11.82
C LEU A 123 -21.02 -16.48 10.41
N LEU A 124 -20.98 -17.61 9.70
CA LEU A 124 -20.38 -17.77 8.39
C LEU A 124 -18.87 -17.46 8.35
N ARG A 125 -18.17 -17.66 9.46
CA ARG A 125 -16.70 -17.59 9.51
C ARG A 125 -16.12 -18.98 9.21
N PRO A 126 -15.07 -19.10 8.39
CA PRO A 126 -14.44 -20.40 8.10
C PRO A 126 -13.93 -21.06 9.38
N VAL A 127 -14.18 -22.35 9.58
CA VAL A 127 -13.66 -23.14 10.73
C VAL A 127 -12.72 -24.27 10.30
N ALA A 128 -12.90 -24.80 9.09
CA ALA A 128 -11.98 -25.77 8.50
C ALA A 128 -11.99 -25.69 6.96
N VAL A 129 -10.84 -25.95 6.34
CA VAL A 129 -10.76 -26.25 4.90
C VAL A 129 -10.29 -27.67 4.73
N HIS A 130 -11.10 -28.45 4.02
CA HIS A 130 -10.80 -29.82 3.63
C HIS A 130 -10.42 -29.86 2.16
N GLU A 131 -9.42 -30.66 1.81
CA GLU A 131 -8.99 -30.86 0.44
C GLU A 131 -8.85 -32.34 0.11
N ARG A 132 -9.13 -32.68 -1.15
CA ARG A 132 -9.01 -34.03 -1.71
C ARG A 132 -8.50 -33.90 -3.14
N GLY A 133 -7.61 -34.79 -3.55
CA GLY A 133 -7.19 -34.97 -4.95
C GLY A 133 -7.58 -36.34 -5.48
N GLU A 134 -7.18 -36.66 -6.72
CA GLU A 134 -7.33 -38.02 -7.27
C GLU A 134 -6.52 -39.03 -6.46
N ASP A 135 -5.26 -38.70 -6.15
CA ASP A 135 -4.33 -39.53 -5.39
C ASP A 135 -4.14 -39.08 -3.93
N ILE A 136 -4.88 -38.06 -3.49
CA ILE A 136 -4.79 -37.49 -2.14
C ILE A 136 -6.13 -37.67 -1.44
N ALA A 137 -6.14 -38.46 -0.36
CA ALA A 137 -7.33 -38.66 0.47
C ALA A 137 -7.84 -37.32 1.06
N GLU A 138 -9.14 -37.26 1.35
CA GLU A 138 -9.70 -36.07 2.01
C GLU A 138 -9.02 -35.84 3.37
N HIS A 139 -8.53 -34.63 3.59
CA HIS A 139 -7.83 -34.22 4.80
C HIS A 139 -8.18 -32.78 5.15
N ALA A 140 -8.12 -32.44 6.43
CA ALA A 140 -8.27 -31.08 6.92
C ALA A 140 -6.92 -30.35 6.77
N LEU A 141 -6.80 -29.49 5.76
CA LEU A 141 -5.58 -28.74 5.48
C LEU A 141 -5.47 -27.47 6.32
N GLU A 142 -6.60 -26.85 6.66
CA GLU A 142 -6.64 -25.67 7.52
C GLU A 142 -7.71 -25.78 8.59
N ARG A 143 -7.45 -25.20 9.76
CA ARG A 143 -8.44 -24.97 10.82
C ARG A 143 -8.29 -23.59 11.42
N PHE A 144 -9.43 -23.00 11.76
CA PHE A 144 -9.51 -21.65 12.32
C PHE A 144 -10.14 -21.71 13.70
N SER A 145 -9.63 -20.94 14.64
CA SER A 145 -10.25 -20.75 15.95
C SER A 145 -10.33 -19.26 16.26
N TYR A 146 -11.53 -18.83 16.65
CA TYR A 146 -11.84 -17.43 16.93
C TYR A 146 -11.93 -17.22 18.43
N ALA A 147 -11.45 -16.07 18.89
CA ALA A 147 -11.55 -15.70 20.29
C ALA A 147 -13.00 -15.40 20.67
N GLY A 148 -13.33 -15.77 21.91
CA GLY A 148 -14.61 -15.47 22.53
C GLY A 148 -14.69 -14.02 22.99
N VAL A 149 -15.51 -13.79 24.02
CA VAL A 149 -15.71 -12.47 24.64
C VAL A 149 -15.26 -12.45 26.11
N ASP A 150 -14.35 -13.35 26.47
CA ASP A 150 -13.77 -13.39 27.82
C ASP A 150 -12.80 -12.23 28.07
N ILE A 151 -12.46 -12.02 29.34
CA ILE A 151 -11.65 -10.88 29.79
C ILE A 151 -10.28 -10.81 29.10
N ASP A 152 -9.71 -11.96 28.77
CA ASP A 152 -8.41 -12.06 28.14
C ASP A 152 -8.50 -11.65 26.66
N ALA A 153 -9.53 -12.11 25.94
CA ALA A 153 -9.84 -11.67 24.58
C ALA A 153 -10.12 -10.16 24.51
N VAL A 154 -10.88 -9.60 25.47
CA VAL A 154 -11.17 -8.16 25.54
C VAL A 154 -9.90 -7.35 25.75
N SER A 155 -9.05 -7.76 26.71
CA SER A 155 -7.82 -7.03 27.02
C SER A 155 -6.79 -6.98 25.88
N ARG A 156 -6.96 -7.86 24.87
CA ARG A 156 -6.05 -8.00 23.72
C ARG A 156 -6.70 -7.63 22.38
N ASN A 157 -7.90 -7.05 22.43
CA ASN A 157 -8.72 -6.68 21.25
C ASN A 157 -8.95 -7.85 20.29
N LEU A 158 -9.21 -9.05 20.82
CA LEU A 158 -9.41 -10.28 20.03
C LEU A 158 -10.88 -10.74 19.96
N CYS A 159 -11.84 -10.02 20.54
CA CYS A 159 -13.22 -10.48 20.57
C CYS A 159 -13.78 -10.76 19.17
N GLY A 160 -14.17 -12.02 18.92
CA GLY A 160 -14.67 -12.47 17.62
C GLY A 160 -13.61 -12.57 16.51
N GLN A 161 -12.37 -12.17 16.77
CA GLN A 161 -11.25 -12.20 15.84
C GLN A 161 -10.64 -13.60 15.76
N LEU A 162 -9.96 -13.88 14.64
CA LEU A 162 -9.16 -15.10 14.50
C LEU A 162 -8.02 -15.04 15.54
N MET A 163 -7.89 -16.06 16.39
CA MET A 163 -6.83 -16.14 17.40
C MET A 163 -5.81 -17.25 17.11
N ARG A 164 -6.21 -18.24 16.30
CA ARG A 164 -5.37 -19.37 15.90
C ARG A 164 -5.76 -19.80 14.49
N HIS A 165 -4.74 -19.95 13.65
CA HIS A 165 -4.85 -20.49 12.31
C HIS A 165 -3.87 -21.65 12.17
N ASP A 166 -4.40 -22.86 12.15
CA ASP A 166 -3.64 -24.06 11.79
C ASP A 166 -3.68 -24.15 10.25
N ASP A 167 -2.53 -23.98 9.61
CA ASP A 167 -2.38 -23.86 8.16
C ASP A 167 -1.41 -24.94 7.61
N PRO A 168 -1.14 -25.01 6.30
CA PRO A 168 -0.31 -26.08 5.73
C PRO A 168 1.13 -26.15 6.26
N ALA A 169 1.65 -25.09 6.88
CA ALA A 169 3.02 -25.00 7.35
C ALA A 169 3.15 -25.05 8.88
N GLY A 170 2.04 -25.11 9.63
CA GLY A 170 2.02 -25.11 11.09
C GLY A 170 0.89 -24.25 11.67
N THR A 171 1.13 -23.62 12.81
CA THR A 171 0.12 -22.82 13.49
C THR A 171 0.58 -21.38 13.65
N LEU A 172 -0.27 -20.43 13.25
CA LEU A 172 -0.11 -19.01 13.55
C LEU A 172 -1.12 -18.60 14.63
N HIS A 173 -0.60 -18.09 15.75
CA HIS A 173 -1.40 -17.46 16.78
C HIS A 173 -1.39 -15.95 16.62
N LEU A 174 -2.56 -15.34 16.58
CA LEU A 174 -2.74 -13.89 16.66
C LEU A 174 -2.99 -13.59 18.15
N ARG A 175 -2.04 -12.90 18.78
CA ARG A 175 -1.98 -12.75 20.23
C ARG A 175 -2.58 -11.45 20.72
N GLU A 176 -2.43 -10.38 19.94
CA GLU A 176 -2.87 -9.05 20.34
C GLU A 176 -3.09 -8.16 19.11
N LEU A 177 -4.21 -7.44 19.10
CA LEU A 177 -4.47 -6.37 18.15
C LEU A 177 -4.44 -5.03 18.89
N GLY A 178 -4.06 -3.97 18.17
CA GLY A 178 -4.17 -2.61 18.70
C GLY A 178 -5.62 -2.17 18.73
N ILE A 179 -5.88 -1.02 19.36
CA ILE A 179 -7.18 -0.32 19.25
C ILE A 179 -7.53 -0.09 17.77
N ALA A 180 -6.48 0.02 16.95
CA ALA A 180 -6.52 0.13 15.52
C ALA A 180 -6.85 -1.22 14.79
N GLY A 181 -7.15 -2.33 15.47
CA GLY A 181 -7.25 -3.66 14.84
C GLY A 181 -5.96 -4.15 14.14
N ALA A 182 -4.86 -3.39 14.23
CA ALA A 182 -3.57 -3.75 13.65
C ALA A 182 -2.88 -4.82 14.51
N LEU A 183 -2.24 -5.81 13.89
CA LEU A 183 -1.61 -6.92 14.58
C LEU A 183 -0.38 -6.48 15.39
N LEU A 184 -0.51 -6.42 16.71
CA LEU A 184 0.58 -6.06 17.63
C LEU A 184 1.46 -7.24 17.98
N GLN A 185 0.92 -8.45 18.08
CA GLN A 185 1.73 -9.63 18.38
C GLN A 185 1.19 -10.88 17.71
N GLN A 186 2.11 -11.67 17.14
CA GLN A 186 1.83 -13.00 16.61
C GLN A 186 2.90 -14.00 16.99
N THR A 187 2.54 -15.28 17.05
CA THR A 187 3.46 -16.38 17.33
C THR A 187 3.28 -17.48 16.29
N ARG A 188 4.35 -17.82 15.58
CA ARG A 188 4.38 -18.91 14.60
C ARG A 188 5.02 -20.17 15.20
N HIS A 189 4.33 -21.29 15.07
CA HIS A 189 4.91 -22.63 15.24
C HIS A 189 4.93 -23.33 13.88
N PHE A 190 6.06 -23.95 13.54
CA PHE A 190 6.16 -24.76 12.32
C PHE A 190 5.80 -26.21 12.61
N LEU A 191 5.39 -26.96 11.58
CA LEU A 191 5.23 -28.41 11.68
C LEU A 191 6.57 -29.11 11.93
N LEU A 192 6.54 -30.18 12.73
CA LEU A 192 7.68 -31.07 12.99
C LEU A 192 8.16 -31.77 11.70
N ASP A 193 7.21 -32.21 10.88
CA ASP A 193 7.45 -32.84 9.58
C ASP A 193 6.98 -31.90 8.46
N THR A 194 7.39 -32.20 7.24
CA THR A 194 7.06 -31.47 6.01
C THR A 194 6.15 -32.24 5.08
N LEU A 195 5.65 -33.39 5.53
CA LEU A 195 4.56 -34.11 4.89
C LEU A 195 3.25 -33.32 4.94
N LEU A 196 2.35 -33.67 4.03
CA LEU A 196 1.01 -33.10 3.97
C LEU A 196 0.28 -33.31 5.31
N VAL A 197 -0.14 -32.22 5.94
CA VAL A 197 -0.82 -32.25 7.23
C VAL A 197 -2.29 -32.61 7.09
N ASN A 198 -2.80 -33.36 8.07
CA ASN A 198 -4.23 -33.56 8.28
C ASN A 198 -4.57 -33.14 9.71
N TRP A 199 -5.05 -31.92 9.89
CA TRP A 199 -5.26 -31.34 11.20
C TRP A 199 -6.39 -32.06 11.97
N PRO A 200 -6.09 -32.67 13.13
CA PRO A 200 -7.12 -33.30 13.96
C PRO A 200 -8.06 -32.24 14.56
N ASP A 201 -9.30 -32.63 14.91
CA ASP A 201 -10.25 -31.72 15.57
C ASP A 201 -9.74 -31.25 16.94
N ASN A 202 -9.08 -32.13 17.70
CA ASN A 202 -8.61 -31.83 19.05
C ASN A 202 -7.35 -30.94 19.04
N VAL A 203 -7.39 -29.81 19.73
CA VAL A 203 -6.31 -28.82 19.79
C VAL A 203 -4.99 -29.40 20.33
N ALA A 204 -5.02 -30.21 21.40
CA ALA A 204 -3.81 -30.81 21.96
C ALA A 204 -3.15 -31.80 20.97
N ALA A 205 -3.96 -32.51 20.18
CA ALA A 205 -3.46 -33.36 19.11
C ALA A 205 -2.85 -32.54 17.94
N ARG A 206 -3.37 -31.34 17.66
CA ARG A 206 -2.75 -30.41 16.71
C ARG A 206 -1.39 -29.93 17.22
N ASP A 207 -1.32 -29.54 18.49
CA ASP A 207 -0.08 -29.04 19.11
C ASP A 207 1.03 -30.11 19.13
N ALA A 208 0.67 -31.39 19.20
CA ALA A 208 1.62 -32.50 19.10
C ALA A 208 2.29 -32.65 17.71
N LEU A 209 1.75 -32.00 16.66
CA LEU A 209 2.33 -31.97 15.32
C LEU A 209 3.32 -30.80 15.13
N LEU A 210 3.35 -29.85 16.07
CA LEU A 210 4.16 -28.64 16.00
C LEU A 210 5.52 -28.82 16.64
N GLU A 211 6.51 -28.08 16.12
CA GLU A 211 7.82 -27.97 16.77
C GLU A 211 7.66 -27.51 18.23
N PRO A 212 8.31 -28.19 19.20
CA PRO A 212 8.14 -27.89 20.61
C PRO A 212 8.77 -26.54 20.97
N GLY A 213 8.28 -25.94 22.05
CA GLY A 213 8.78 -24.67 22.58
C GLY A 213 7.76 -23.55 22.50
N ALA A 214 8.21 -22.31 22.73
CA ALA A 214 7.34 -21.14 22.79
C ALA A 214 6.90 -20.58 21.41
N GLY A 215 7.43 -21.15 20.32
CA GLY A 215 7.24 -20.64 18.97
C GLY A 215 8.04 -19.36 18.69
N MET A 216 7.88 -18.84 17.47
CA MET A 216 8.58 -17.68 16.95
C MET A 216 7.66 -16.46 17.01
N SER A 217 7.91 -15.56 17.97
CA SER A 217 7.00 -14.42 18.24
C SER A 217 7.50 -13.11 17.65
N THR A 218 6.68 -12.46 16.83
CA THR A 218 6.93 -11.12 16.31
C THR A 218 5.99 -10.12 16.96
N ALA A 219 6.50 -8.95 17.33
CA ALA A 219 5.71 -7.84 17.84
C ALA A 219 5.84 -6.59 16.97
N HIS A 220 4.80 -5.76 16.96
CA HIS A 220 4.74 -4.50 16.25
C HIS A 220 4.16 -3.42 17.16
N ALA A 221 4.58 -2.18 16.97
CA ALA A 221 3.91 -1.01 17.50
C ALA A 221 3.58 -0.05 16.36
N TYR A 222 2.38 0.53 16.41
CA TYR A 222 1.89 1.45 15.39
C TYR A 222 1.56 2.80 15.99
N ALA A 223 1.64 3.84 15.17
CA ALA A 223 1.09 5.14 15.48
C ALA A 223 -0.45 5.07 15.56
N PRO A 224 -1.13 6.03 16.21
CA PRO A 224 -2.59 6.12 16.18
C PRO A 224 -3.15 6.21 14.75
N THR A 225 -2.36 6.73 13.81
CA THR A 225 -2.62 6.84 12.38
C THR A 225 -2.25 5.59 11.56
N THR A 226 -1.86 4.49 12.21
CA THR A 226 -1.55 3.15 11.67
C THR A 226 -0.18 2.93 11.03
N GLU A 227 0.69 3.93 10.99
CA GLU A 227 2.06 3.74 10.52
C GLU A 227 2.84 2.86 11.50
N LEU A 228 3.64 1.91 10.98
CA LEU A 228 4.50 1.05 11.80
C LEU A 228 5.61 1.88 12.43
N LEU A 229 5.64 1.98 13.76
CA LEU A 229 6.67 2.67 14.53
C LEU A 229 7.80 1.73 14.96
N GLN A 230 7.47 0.48 15.25
CA GLN A 230 8.44 -0.50 15.72
C GLN A 230 8.06 -1.90 15.27
N GLN A 231 9.06 -2.73 14.96
CA GLN A 231 8.93 -4.17 14.79
C GLN A 231 10.02 -4.87 15.60
N ILE A 232 9.63 -5.87 16.39
CA ILE A 232 10.55 -6.79 17.06
C ILE A 232 10.37 -8.14 16.38
N ASP A 233 11.42 -8.63 15.73
CA ASP A 233 11.38 -9.92 15.04
C ASP A 233 11.39 -11.11 16.02
N ALA A 234 11.25 -12.32 15.47
CA ALA A 234 11.18 -13.56 16.23
C ALA A 234 12.43 -13.87 17.09
N LEU A 235 13.54 -13.18 16.83
CA LEU A 235 14.81 -13.37 17.50
C LEU A 235 15.16 -12.19 18.42
N GLY A 236 14.25 -11.21 18.54
CA GLY A 236 14.39 -10.06 19.43
C GLY A 236 15.11 -8.87 18.80
N ASN A 237 15.42 -8.88 17.50
CA ASN A 237 15.98 -7.69 16.85
C ASN A 237 14.89 -6.65 16.65
N ARG A 238 15.20 -5.39 16.99
CA ARG A 238 14.24 -4.29 17.01
C ARG A 238 14.52 -3.29 15.90
N GLN A 239 13.56 -3.12 15.00
CA GLN A 239 13.54 -2.08 13.99
C GLN A 239 12.63 -0.93 14.46
N ASP A 240 13.15 0.29 14.48
CA ASP A 240 12.42 1.50 14.86
C ASP A 240 12.28 2.42 13.64
N LEU A 241 11.07 2.91 13.37
CA LEU A 241 10.73 3.81 12.26
C LEU A 241 10.21 5.13 12.82
N ALA A 242 10.74 6.24 12.33
CA ALA A 242 10.25 7.57 12.65
C ALA A 242 9.69 8.25 11.41
N TYR A 243 8.67 9.09 11.59
CA TYR A 243 7.99 9.79 10.50
C TYR A 243 8.08 11.32 10.66
N THR A 244 7.92 12.05 9.56
CA THR A 244 7.78 13.50 9.54
C THR A 244 6.37 13.91 9.99
N VAL A 245 6.13 15.21 10.20
CA VAL A 245 4.77 15.72 10.45
C VAL A 245 3.81 15.45 9.29
N GLY A 246 4.33 15.20 8.09
CA GLY A 246 3.55 14.82 6.90
C GLY A 246 3.29 13.32 6.76
N GLY A 247 3.72 12.48 7.73
CA GLY A 247 3.56 11.03 7.66
C GLY A 247 4.59 10.30 6.78
N GLU A 248 5.61 11.00 6.29
CA GLU A 248 6.66 10.42 5.44
C GLU A 248 7.78 9.81 6.31
N LEU A 249 8.45 8.76 5.84
CA LEU A 249 9.53 8.12 6.59
C LEU A 249 10.69 9.11 6.81
N LYS A 250 11.04 9.37 8.06
CA LYS A 250 12.13 10.26 8.46
C LYS A 250 13.45 9.54 8.68
N ASN A 251 13.40 8.35 9.28
CA ASN A 251 14.55 7.47 9.43
C ASN A 251 14.10 6.04 9.80
N THR A 252 15.03 5.10 9.66
CA THR A 252 14.90 3.75 10.18
C THR A 252 16.15 3.40 10.97
N ARG A 253 15.97 2.76 12.13
CA ARG A 253 17.04 2.32 13.01
C ARG A 253 16.86 0.84 13.35
N LEU A 254 17.95 0.14 13.64
CA LEU A 254 17.99 -1.28 13.97
C LEU A 254 18.87 -1.50 15.20
N THR A 255 18.34 -2.21 16.18
CA THR A 255 19.07 -2.71 17.35
C THR A 255 19.03 -4.24 17.32
N LEU A 256 20.19 -4.89 17.25
CA LEU A 256 20.27 -6.35 17.29
C LEU A 256 19.88 -6.87 18.68
N ALA A 257 19.42 -8.11 18.75
CA ALA A 257 19.07 -8.76 20.01
C ALA A 257 20.32 -8.92 20.92
N GLY A 258 20.11 -8.76 22.23
CA GLY A 258 21.14 -8.89 23.26
C GLY A 258 21.42 -7.59 24.02
N ASP A 259 21.88 -7.72 25.26
CA ASP A 259 22.11 -6.58 26.15
C ASP A 259 23.26 -5.69 25.65
N GLY A 260 23.04 -4.38 25.63
CA GLY A 260 24.06 -3.40 25.26
C GLY A 260 24.37 -3.31 23.77
N GLN A 261 23.59 -3.96 22.90
CA GLN A 261 23.75 -3.81 21.45
C GLN A 261 23.50 -2.36 21.01
N PRO A 262 24.39 -1.76 20.20
CA PRO A 262 24.22 -0.39 19.76
C PRO A 262 23.07 -0.27 18.76
N GLU A 263 22.28 0.80 18.89
CA GLU A 263 21.33 1.19 17.86
C GLU A 263 22.09 1.68 16.61
N ARG A 264 21.75 1.13 15.44
CA ARG A 264 22.33 1.48 14.15
C ARG A 264 21.30 2.23 13.33
N THR A 265 21.63 3.43 12.85
CA THR A 265 20.79 4.08 11.83
C THR A 265 20.98 3.37 10.50
N LEU A 266 19.89 3.01 9.82
CA LEU A 266 19.90 2.37 8.51
C LEU A 266 19.66 3.37 7.37
N VAL A 267 18.83 4.38 7.61
CA VAL A 267 18.60 5.49 6.69
C VAL A 267 18.19 6.74 7.48
N SER A 268 18.63 7.90 7.03
CA SER A 268 18.30 9.22 7.57
C SER A 268 18.26 10.26 6.44
N GLU A 269 17.98 11.52 6.79
CA GLU A 269 18.02 12.66 5.86
C GLU A 269 17.19 12.43 4.58
N LEU A 270 16.02 11.81 4.74
CA LEU A 270 15.09 11.63 3.63
C LEU A 270 14.42 12.98 3.31
N HIS A 271 14.57 13.39 2.06
CA HIS A 271 13.95 14.59 1.50
C HIS A 271 12.97 14.18 0.42
N TYR A 272 11.79 14.80 0.43
CA TYR A 272 10.67 14.46 -0.44
C TYR A 272 10.28 15.67 -1.30
N SER A 273 9.87 15.38 -2.53
CA SER A 273 9.19 16.34 -3.39
C SER A 273 7.81 16.68 -2.83
N ALA A 274 7.19 17.74 -3.35
CA ALA A 274 5.81 18.12 -2.99
C ALA A 274 4.76 17.03 -3.27
N THR A 275 5.10 16.03 -4.08
CA THR A 275 4.26 14.86 -4.40
C THR A 275 4.61 13.61 -3.61
N GLY A 276 5.47 13.72 -2.58
CA GLY A 276 5.86 12.60 -1.71
C GLY A 276 6.86 11.61 -2.32
N GLN A 277 7.52 11.97 -3.43
CA GLN A 277 8.60 11.15 -4.00
C GLN A 277 9.93 11.49 -3.32
N ILE A 278 10.72 10.48 -2.93
CA ILE A 278 12.06 10.68 -2.33
C ILE A 278 12.97 11.35 -3.36
N GLU A 279 13.49 12.54 -3.07
CA GLU A 279 14.48 13.25 -3.88
C GLU A 279 15.91 12.95 -3.42
N SER A 280 16.12 12.75 -2.12
CA SER A 280 17.40 12.26 -1.59
C SER A 280 17.25 11.54 -0.27
N GLU A 281 18.22 10.68 0.03
CA GLU A 281 18.32 9.95 1.29
C GLU A 281 19.79 9.63 1.61
N THR A 282 20.11 9.49 2.89
CA THR A 282 21.44 9.10 3.37
C THR A 282 21.33 7.75 4.07
N ALA A 283 21.98 6.72 3.52
CA ALA A 283 22.06 5.40 4.14
C ALA A 283 22.95 5.44 5.40
N GLY A 284 22.77 4.49 6.30
CA GLY A 284 23.50 4.40 7.56
C GLY A 284 25.02 4.24 7.43
N ASN A 285 25.50 3.78 6.29
CA ASN A 285 26.93 3.74 5.93
C ASN A 285 27.44 5.05 5.26
N GLY A 286 26.62 6.12 5.26
CA GLY A 286 26.97 7.44 4.71
C GLY A 286 26.84 7.56 3.19
N VAL A 287 26.29 6.57 2.50
CA VAL A 287 26.01 6.67 1.06
C VAL A 287 24.80 7.55 0.82
N ILE A 288 24.94 8.53 -0.06
CA ILE A 288 23.88 9.47 -0.40
C ILE A 288 23.29 9.08 -1.75
N THR A 289 22.00 8.78 -1.77
CA THR A 289 21.24 8.47 -2.97
C THR A 289 20.37 9.67 -3.33
N ARG A 290 20.33 10.03 -4.62
CA ARG A 290 19.52 11.14 -5.15
C ARG A 290 18.69 10.67 -6.33
N HIS A 291 17.43 11.04 -6.32
CA HIS A 291 16.47 10.82 -7.39
C HIS A 291 16.13 12.17 -8.01
N ARG A 292 16.15 12.23 -9.34
CA ARG A 292 15.67 13.39 -10.09
C ARG A 292 14.49 12.97 -10.94
N TYR A 293 13.39 13.68 -10.79
CA TYR A 293 12.16 13.45 -11.55
C TYR A 293 12.00 14.53 -12.63
N ASP A 294 11.33 14.17 -13.72
CA ASP A 294 10.87 15.12 -14.73
C ASP A 294 9.71 15.93 -14.13
N PRO A 295 9.79 17.27 -14.08
CA PRO A 295 8.74 18.10 -13.49
C PRO A 295 7.42 18.06 -14.29
N ALA A 296 7.43 17.65 -15.56
CA ALA A 296 6.24 17.61 -16.40
C ALA A 296 5.37 16.37 -16.14
N ASP A 297 5.97 15.22 -15.82
CA ASP A 297 5.26 13.93 -15.73
C ASP A 297 5.63 13.05 -14.53
N GLY A 298 6.56 13.51 -13.68
CA GLY A 298 7.00 12.84 -12.46
C GLY A 298 7.84 11.59 -12.68
N ARG A 299 8.31 11.29 -13.90
CA ARG A 299 9.14 10.12 -14.20
C ARG A 299 10.57 10.31 -13.69
N LEU A 300 11.18 9.23 -13.20
CA LEU A 300 12.57 9.23 -12.73
C LEU A 300 13.53 9.39 -13.91
N ILE A 301 14.17 10.54 -14.07
CA ILE A 301 15.13 10.79 -15.16
C ILE A 301 16.59 10.53 -14.74
N ARG A 302 16.88 10.52 -13.44
CA ARG A 302 18.20 10.18 -12.91
C ARG A 302 18.12 9.56 -11.52
N LEU A 303 18.92 8.52 -11.28
CA LEU A 303 19.17 7.91 -9.97
C LEU A 303 20.68 7.83 -9.76
N SER A 304 21.20 8.48 -8.74
CA SER A 304 22.64 8.50 -8.45
C SER A 304 22.94 8.21 -6.99
N ALA A 305 23.98 7.43 -6.74
CA ALA A 305 24.51 7.15 -5.40
C ALA A 305 26.01 7.44 -5.35
N HIS A 306 26.48 8.04 -4.25
CA HIS A 306 27.90 8.31 -4.00
C HIS A 306 28.24 8.12 -2.52
N LYS A 307 29.49 7.77 -2.25
CA LYS A 307 30.04 7.77 -0.89
C LYS A 307 30.09 9.21 -0.35
N ALA A 308 30.14 9.37 0.98
CA ALA A 308 30.22 10.69 1.63
C ALA A 308 31.40 11.56 1.15
N ASN A 309 32.50 10.95 0.70
CA ASN A 309 33.66 11.64 0.13
C ASN A 309 33.49 12.07 -1.35
N GLY A 310 32.31 11.85 -1.94
CA GLY A 310 31.99 12.19 -3.33
C GLY A 310 32.30 11.10 -4.35
N THR A 311 32.90 9.96 -3.96
CA THR A 311 33.17 8.86 -4.89
C THR A 311 31.85 8.31 -5.47
N PRO A 312 31.63 8.36 -6.79
CA PRO A 312 30.41 7.85 -7.40
C PRO A 312 30.36 6.32 -7.32
N LEU A 313 29.20 5.79 -6.96
CA LEU A 313 28.93 4.34 -6.91
C LEU A 313 27.99 3.93 -8.04
N GLN A 314 27.01 4.79 -8.36
CA GLN A 314 26.01 4.56 -9.39
C GLN A 314 25.51 5.91 -9.92
N ASN A 315 25.24 6.02 -11.22
CA ASN A 315 24.65 7.21 -11.84
C ASN A 315 23.82 6.83 -13.07
N LEU A 316 22.62 6.30 -12.82
CA LEU A 316 21.67 5.86 -13.83
C LEU A 316 20.92 7.06 -14.44
N ASN A 317 21.05 7.26 -15.74
CA ASN A 317 20.33 8.28 -16.52
C ASN A 317 19.36 7.60 -17.47
N TYR A 318 18.09 8.04 -17.43
CA TYR A 318 16.99 7.44 -18.18
C TYR A 318 16.56 8.34 -19.32
N ARG A 319 16.25 7.72 -20.47
CA ARG A 319 15.53 8.38 -21.55
C ARG A 319 14.28 7.61 -21.87
N TYR A 320 13.19 8.33 -22.11
CA TYR A 320 11.88 7.75 -22.36
C TYR A 320 11.37 8.11 -23.75
N ASP A 321 10.50 7.26 -24.31
CA ASP A 321 9.58 7.69 -25.36
C ASP A 321 8.38 8.45 -24.76
N ALA A 322 7.47 8.93 -25.63
CA ALA A 322 6.29 9.67 -25.18
C ALA A 322 5.33 8.81 -24.32
N ALA A 323 5.26 7.50 -24.57
CA ALA A 323 4.44 6.57 -23.79
C ALA A 323 5.05 6.27 -22.41
N GLY A 324 6.34 6.53 -22.23
CA GLY A 324 7.09 6.27 -21.00
C GLY A 324 7.85 4.96 -20.98
N ASN A 325 8.06 4.34 -22.14
CA ASN A 325 8.99 3.21 -22.24
C ASN A 325 10.42 3.74 -22.18
N VAL A 326 11.29 3.03 -21.46
CA VAL A 326 12.71 3.42 -21.33
C VAL A 326 13.43 3.08 -22.62
N LEU A 327 13.88 4.08 -23.37
CA LEU A 327 14.66 3.90 -24.60
C LEU A 327 16.13 3.63 -24.33
N SER A 328 16.68 4.22 -23.25
CA SER A 328 18.06 3.98 -22.85
C SER A 328 18.27 4.17 -21.36
N LEU A 329 19.25 3.45 -20.83
CA LEU A 329 19.71 3.52 -19.45
C LEU A 329 21.24 3.59 -19.45
N GLU A 330 21.81 4.70 -19.01
CA GLU A 330 23.25 4.91 -18.91
C GLU A 330 23.70 4.96 -17.46
N ASP A 331 24.65 4.11 -17.05
CA ASP A 331 25.34 4.24 -15.76
C ASP A 331 26.63 5.05 -15.90
N ALA A 332 26.50 6.38 -15.81
CA ALA A 332 27.61 7.32 -15.98
C ALA A 332 28.64 7.28 -14.82
N ALA A 333 28.46 6.42 -13.82
CA ALA A 333 29.49 6.15 -12.81
C ALA A 333 30.53 5.12 -13.30
N GLN A 334 30.21 4.33 -14.33
CA GLN A 334 31.14 3.37 -14.90
C GLN A 334 32.06 4.06 -15.93
N PRO A 335 33.38 3.79 -15.91
CA PRO A 335 34.30 4.40 -16.87
C PRO A 335 34.04 3.86 -18.28
N ILE A 336 34.26 4.72 -19.29
CA ILE A 336 34.34 4.27 -20.68
C ILE A 336 35.62 3.44 -20.83
N ARG A 337 35.50 2.25 -21.39
CA ARG A 337 36.63 1.32 -21.57
C ARG A 337 36.87 1.09 -23.07
N TYR A 338 38.13 0.91 -23.45
CA TYR A 338 38.52 0.52 -24.80
C TYR A 338 39.17 -0.86 -24.74
N PHE A 339 38.57 -1.86 -25.38
CA PHE A 339 39.12 -3.21 -25.40
C PHE A 339 38.72 -3.95 -26.68
N ASN A 340 39.64 -4.72 -27.27
CA ASN A 340 39.43 -5.49 -28.52
C ASN A 340 38.77 -4.67 -29.65
N ASN A 341 39.27 -3.45 -29.88
CA ASN A 341 38.71 -2.48 -30.84
C ASN A 341 37.24 -2.10 -30.59
N GLN A 342 36.72 -2.30 -29.38
CA GLN A 342 35.39 -1.86 -28.95
C GLN A 342 35.50 -0.74 -27.92
N ARG A 343 34.64 0.26 -28.05
CA ARG A 343 34.40 1.30 -27.04
C ARG A 343 33.20 0.89 -26.19
N ILE A 344 33.46 0.48 -24.96
CA ILE A 344 32.48 0.00 -23.99
C ILE A 344 32.07 1.20 -23.12
N GLU A 345 31.00 1.87 -23.51
CA GLU A 345 30.25 2.78 -22.63
C GLU A 345 29.28 1.97 -21.79
N ALA A 346 28.89 2.46 -20.60
CA ALA A 346 27.83 1.85 -19.80
C ALA A 346 26.41 2.30 -20.22
N LEU A 347 26.14 2.31 -21.54
CA LEU A 347 24.83 2.58 -22.15
C LEU A 347 24.04 1.33 -22.60
N LYS A 348 22.89 1.08 -22.00
CA LYS A 348 21.90 0.09 -22.45
C LYS A 348 20.87 0.77 -23.34
N THR A 349 20.45 0.11 -24.42
CA THR A 349 19.43 0.64 -25.33
C THR A 349 18.32 -0.36 -25.55
N TYR A 350 17.11 0.13 -25.76
CA TYR A 350 15.89 -0.66 -25.86
C TYR A 350 15.03 -0.16 -27.01
N CYS A 351 14.41 -1.08 -27.73
CA CYS A 351 13.44 -0.78 -28.78
C CYS A 351 12.15 -1.56 -28.55
N TYR A 352 11.02 -0.95 -28.89
CA TYR A 352 9.69 -1.50 -28.65
C TYR A 352 8.89 -1.57 -29.95
N ASP A 353 7.96 -2.52 -30.03
CA ASP A 353 6.92 -2.53 -31.05
C ASP A 353 5.77 -1.53 -30.71
N THR A 354 4.77 -1.42 -31.58
CA THR A 354 3.62 -0.52 -31.34
C THR A 354 2.69 -0.95 -30.22
N LEU A 355 2.87 -2.15 -29.66
CA LEU A 355 2.18 -2.64 -28.47
C LEU A 355 3.02 -2.44 -27.20
N TYR A 356 4.17 -1.78 -27.33
CA TYR A 356 5.15 -1.52 -26.27
C TYR A 356 5.82 -2.79 -25.71
N GLN A 357 5.88 -3.87 -26.49
CA GLN A 357 6.66 -5.05 -26.15
C GLN A 357 8.12 -4.83 -26.52
N LEU A 358 9.05 -5.26 -25.67
CA LEU A 358 10.49 -5.08 -25.90
C LEU A 358 10.96 -5.97 -27.06
N ILE A 359 11.35 -5.41 -28.20
CA ILE A 359 11.77 -6.19 -29.39
C ILE A 359 13.28 -6.28 -29.58
N LYS A 360 14.05 -5.39 -28.94
CA LYS A 360 15.51 -5.38 -28.98
C LYS A 360 16.08 -4.74 -27.73
N ALA A 361 17.16 -5.31 -27.20
CA ALA A 361 17.94 -4.73 -26.11
C ALA A 361 19.44 -4.91 -26.35
N THR A 362 20.24 -3.92 -25.93
CA THR A 362 21.71 -4.00 -25.92
C THR A 362 22.24 -3.72 -24.52
N GLY A 363 23.40 -4.28 -24.20
CA GLY A 363 24.10 -4.04 -22.94
C GLY A 363 25.42 -4.77 -22.88
N TRP A 364 25.82 -5.16 -21.67
CA TRP A 364 27.01 -5.99 -21.43
C TRP A 364 26.72 -7.18 -20.54
N GLU A 365 27.56 -8.18 -20.73
CA GLU A 365 27.54 -9.45 -20.04
C GLU A 365 28.96 -9.91 -19.74
N ALA A 366 29.10 -10.84 -18.81
CA ALA A 366 30.35 -11.55 -18.60
C ALA A 366 30.67 -12.42 -19.83
N LYS A 367 31.95 -12.58 -20.18
CA LYS A 367 32.37 -13.43 -21.31
C LYS A 367 32.10 -14.91 -21.08
N ALA A 368 32.27 -15.36 -19.85
CA ALA A 368 31.99 -16.73 -19.44
C ALA A 368 30.68 -16.77 -18.65
N GLY A 369 29.84 -17.76 -18.96
CA GLY A 369 28.55 -17.95 -18.33
C GLY A 369 27.81 -19.14 -18.92
N HIS A 370 26.68 -19.47 -18.32
CA HIS A 370 25.87 -20.61 -18.73
C HIS A 370 24.55 -20.13 -19.34
N GLY A 371 24.18 -20.70 -20.49
CA GLY A 371 22.81 -20.57 -20.99
C GLY A 371 21.88 -21.44 -20.15
N GLY A 372 20.97 -20.84 -19.37
CA GLY A 372 19.94 -21.57 -18.63
C GLY A 372 19.71 -21.08 -17.19
N PRO A 373 19.39 -21.98 -16.25
CA PRO A 373 19.01 -21.66 -14.87
C PRO A 373 20.17 -21.27 -13.96
N ALA A 374 21.43 -21.44 -14.39
CA ALA A 374 22.61 -21.17 -13.55
C ALA A 374 22.96 -19.67 -13.58
N LEU A 375 23.68 -19.22 -12.55
CA LEU A 375 24.32 -17.89 -12.59
C LEU A 375 25.55 -17.95 -13.51
N PRO A 376 25.97 -16.82 -14.10
CA PRO A 376 27.27 -16.75 -14.79
C PRO A 376 28.42 -16.94 -13.80
N ASP A 377 29.61 -17.22 -14.33
CA ASP A 377 30.82 -17.34 -13.52
C ASP A 377 31.08 -16.06 -12.72
N LEU A 378 31.40 -16.23 -11.45
CA LEU A 378 31.66 -15.10 -10.55
C LEU A 378 32.93 -14.35 -10.98
N GLN A 379 32.79 -13.05 -11.19
CA GLN A 379 33.89 -12.15 -11.52
C GLN A 379 34.51 -11.52 -10.26
N PRO A 380 35.83 -11.25 -10.24
CA PRO A 380 36.44 -10.52 -9.13
C PRO A 380 36.08 -9.03 -9.15
N LEU A 381 36.18 -8.38 -7.99
CA LEU A 381 36.17 -6.91 -7.88
C LEU A 381 37.60 -6.39 -7.63
N PRO A 382 38.03 -5.28 -8.29
CA PRO A 382 37.29 -4.54 -9.32
C PRO A 382 37.14 -5.35 -10.61
N LEU A 383 36.05 -5.08 -11.34
CA LEU A 383 35.63 -5.87 -12.47
C LEU A 383 36.60 -5.71 -13.65
N ASP A 384 37.26 -6.80 -14.05
CA ASP A 384 38.21 -6.84 -15.16
C ASP A 384 37.51 -6.47 -16.49
N PRO A 385 37.90 -5.36 -17.15
CA PRO A 385 37.40 -5.00 -18.48
C PRO A 385 37.46 -6.14 -19.50
N ASN A 386 38.44 -7.03 -19.40
CA ASN A 386 38.62 -8.15 -20.32
C ASN A 386 37.59 -9.25 -20.15
N GLN A 387 36.84 -9.26 -19.04
CA GLN A 387 35.81 -10.26 -18.76
C GLN A 387 34.41 -9.81 -19.15
N ILE A 388 34.26 -8.62 -19.74
CA ILE A 388 32.98 -8.08 -20.20
C ILE A 388 32.93 -8.01 -21.72
N ALA A 389 31.76 -8.28 -22.30
CA ALA A 389 31.49 -8.14 -23.72
C ALA A 389 30.13 -7.50 -23.96
N HIS A 390 29.97 -6.85 -25.11
CA HIS A 390 28.68 -6.35 -25.56
C HIS A 390 27.76 -7.49 -25.98
N TYR A 391 26.46 -7.32 -25.73
CA TYR A 391 25.43 -8.17 -26.29
C TYR A 391 24.32 -7.39 -26.99
N THR A 392 23.61 -8.10 -27.86
CA THR A 392 22.31 -7.73 -28.42
C THR A 392 21.34 -8.89 -28.26
N GLN A 393 20.21 -8.64 -27.59
CA GLN A 393 19.08 -9.55 -27.55
C GLN A 393 17.96 -9.01 -28.46
N THR A 394 17.36 -9.90 -29.24
CA THR A 394 16.23 -9.61 -30.11
C THR A 394 15.11 -10.58 -29.79
N TYR A 395 13.91 -10.04 -29.55
CA TYR A 395 12.75 -10.79 -29.07
C TYR A 395 11.67 -10.84 -30.15
N HIS A 396 11.02 -11.99 -30.31
CA HIS A 396 9.89 -12.17 -31.23
C HIS A 396 8.70 -12.76 -30.49
N TYR A 397 7.56 -12.11 -30.69
CA TYR A 397 6.29 -12.45 -30.05
C TYR A 397 5.29 -12.93 -31.08
N ASP A 398 4.43 -13.86 -30.70
CA ASP A 398 3.24 -14.19 -31.48
C ASP A 398 2.07 -13.22 -31.20
N ALA A 399 0.94 -13.44 -31.89
CA ALA A 399 -0.25 -12.61 -31.74
C ALA A 399 -0.93 -12.72 -30.35
N GLY A 400 -0.67 -13.80 -29.60
CA GLY A 400 -1.12 -14.00 -28.22
C GLY A 400 -0.19 -13.38 -27.17
N GLY A 401 0.90 -12.74 -27.61
CA GLY A 401 1.89 -12.12 -26.73
C GLY A 401 2.85 -13.11 -26.08
N ASN A 402 3.01 -14.31 -26.63
CA ASN A 402 4.01 -15.27 -26.18
C ASN A 402 5.37 -14.91 -26.78
N LEU A 403 6.38 -14.74 -25.92
CA LEU A 403 7.77 -14.61 -26.36
C LEU A 403 8.29 -15.97 -26.82
N LEU A 404 8.36 -16.16 -28.14
CA LEU A 404 8.75 -17.44 -28.75
C LEU A 404 10.25 -17.50 -29.03
N ASP A 405 10.81 -16.47 -29.64
CA ASP A 405 12.23 -16.46 -30.01
C ASP A 405 13.02 -15.39 -29.28
N LEU A 406 14.10 -15.82 -28.65
CA LEU A 406 15.18 -14.97 -28.18
C LEU A 406 16.41 -15.25 -29.03
N LYS A 407 16.77 -14.30 -29.90
CA LYS A 407 18.07 -14.30 -30.55
C LYS A 407 19.04 -13.51 -29.70
N HIS A 408 20.09 -14.16 -29.24
CA HIS A 408 21.17 -13.53 -28.50
C HIS A 408 22.44 -13.50 -29.36
N VAL A 409 23.07 -12.33 -29.46
CA VAL A 409 24.38 -12.13 -30.11
C VAL A 409 25.29 -11.45 -29.09
N GLY A 410 26.25 -12.18 -28.55
CA GLY A 410 27.16 -11.75 -27.48
C GLY A 410 28.28 -12.78 -27.29
N ALA A 411 28.99 -12.69 -26.16
CA ALA A 411 29.99 -13.68 -25.78
C ALA A 411 29.35 -14.99 -25.27
N GLN A 412 28.15 -14.91 -24.68
CA GLN A 412 27.39 -16.07 -24.21
C GLN A 412 26.41 -16.55 -25.28
N ALA A 413 26.21 -17.86 -25.39
CA ALA A 413 25.26 -18.46 -26.33
C ALA A 413 23.95 -18.89 -25.62
N HIS A 414 23.09 -17.93 -25.28
CA HIS A 414 21.82 -18.19 -24.56
C HIS A 414 20.57 -17.79 -25.36
N GLY A 415 20.66 -17.83 -26.69
CA GLY A 415 19.47 -17.78 -27.54
C GLY A 415 18.60 -19.02 -27.36
N ARG A 416 17.31 -18.91 -27.64
CA ARG A 416 16.34 -20.01 -27.51
C ARG A 416 15.11 -19.78 -28.36
N THR A 417 14.41 -20.88 -28.65
CA THR A 417 13.09 -20.90 -29.27
C THR A 417 12.14 -21.71 -28.39
N LEU A 418 10.92 -21.19 -28.20
CA LEU A 418 9.80 -21.88 -27.59
C LEU A 418 8.76 -22.23 -28.65
N THR A 419 8.13 -23.37 -28.49
CA THR A 419 6.94 -23.75 -29.24
C THR A 419 5.72 -23.65 -28.34
N ARG A 420 4.67 -23.00 -28.84
CA ARG A 420 3.38 -22.84 -28.15
C ARG A 420 2.42 -23.96 -28.54
N ALA A 421 1.65 -24.46 -27.58
CA ALA A 421 0.54 -25.39 -27.82
C ALA A 421 -0.53 -24.76 -28.70
N ARG A 422 -1.11 -25.51 -29.64
CA ARG A 422 -2.01 -24.96 -30.66
C ARG A 422 -3.13 -24.07 -30.12
N TYR A 423 -3.75 -24.44 -29.00
CA TYR A 423 -4.94 -23.77 -28.44
C TYR A 423 -4.75 -23.06 -27.10
N SER A 424 -3.51 -22.88 -26.62
CA SER A 424 -3.24 -22.16 -25.37
C SER A 424 -1.95 -21.34 -25.44
N ASN A 425 -1.60 -20.66 -24.35
CA ASN A 425 -0.35 -19.91 -24.18
C ASN A 425 0.74 -20.74 -23.48
N ARG A 426 0.50 -22.04 -23.30
CA ARG A 426 1.49 -23.01 -22.78
C ARG A 426 2.60 -23.17 -23.81
N CYS A 427 3.84 -23.03 -23.37
CA CYS A 427 5.01 -23.08 -24.23
C CYS A 427 6.10 -23.96 -23.61
N LEU A 428 6.77 -24.76 -24.43
CA LEU A 428 7.96 -25.54 -24.05
C LEU A 428 9.14 -25.20 -24.96
N PRO A 429 10.39 -25.26 -24.45
CA PRO A 429 11.56 -25.00 -25.27
C PRO A 429 11.76 -26.10 -26.32
N GLU A 430 12.28 -25.72 -27.49
CA GLU A 430 12.82 -26.68 -28.45
C GLU A 430 14.00 -27.44 -27.83
N ARG A 431 14.05 -28.75 -28.05
CA ARG A 431 15.11 -29.62 -27.52
C ARG A 431 15.72 -30.42 -28.66
N ASN A 432 17.06 -30.57 -28.63
CA ASN A 432 17.81 -31.36 -29.63
C ASN A 432 17.54 -30.94 -31.09
N GLY A 433 17.35 -29.64 -31.33
CA GLY A 433 17.12 -29.09 -32.66
C GLY A 433 15.74 -29.38 -33.26
N ARG A 434 14.74 -29.76 -32.44
CA ARG A 434 13.35 -29.91 -32.89
C ARG A 434 12.35 -29.23 -31.94
N PRO A 435 11.20 -28.77 -32.48
CA PRO A 435 10.08 -28.36 -31.64
C PRO A 435 9.45 -29.58 -30.93
N PRO A 436 8.88 -29.38 -29.73
CA PRO A 436 8.01 -30.37 -29.10
C PRO A 436 6.74 -30.58 -29.93
N THR A 437 6.24 -31.81 -29.92
CA THR A 437 4.94 -32.18 -30.48
C THR A 437 3.79 -31.69 -29.59
N GLU A 438 2.56 -31.64 -30.10
CA GLU A 438 1.37 -31.30 -29.29
C GLU A 438 1.17 -32.26 -28.10
N ALA A 439 1.52 -33.54 -28.27
CA ALA A 439 1.48 -34.52 -27.18
C ALA A 439 2.49 -34.19 -26.07
N GLU A 440 3.71 -33.76 -26.43
CA GLU A 440 4.73 -33.32 -25.48
C GLU A 440 4.34 -32.00 -24.80
N LEU A 441 3.74 -31.06 -25.54
CA LEU A 441 3.20 -29.80 -24.99
C LEU A 441 2.07 -30.06 -24.00
N ALA A 442 1.15 -30.99 -24.32
CA ALA A 442 0.08 -31.39 -23.41
C ALA A 442 0.64 -32.09 -22.15
N ALA A 443 1.60 -32.99 -22.31
CA ALA A 443 2.21 -33.72 -21.20
C ALA A 443 3.10 -32.85 -20.30
N GLY A 444 3.63 -31.74 -20.82
CA GLY A 444 4.49 -30.81 -20.08
C GLY A 444 3.77 -29.98 -19.02
N PHE A 445 2.43 -29.95 -19.02
CA PHE A 445 1.62 -29.20 -18.06
C PHE A 445 0.55 -30.08 -17.42
N ASP A 446 0.15 -29.79 -16.19
CA ASP A 446 -0.99 -30.47 -15.57
C ASP A 446 -2.35 -29.91 -16.04
N GLY A 447 -3.44 -30.49 -15.51
CA GLY A 447 -4.81 -30.10 -15.85
C GLY A 447 -5.13 -28.63 -15.56
N ASN A 448 -4.40 -28.00 -14.64
CA ASN A 448 -4.53 -26.59 -14.29
C ASN A 448 -3.43 -25.71 -14.92
N GLY A 449 -2.59 -26.26 -15.80
CA GLY A 449 -1.58 -25.49 -16.51
C GLY A 449 -0.29 -25.22 -15.73
N ASN A 450 -0.03 -25.93 -14.65
CA ASN A 450 1.27 -25.85 -13.99
C ASN A 450 2.30 -26.67 -14.76
N LEU A 451 3.50 -26.11 -14.98
CA LEU A 451 4.59 -26.80 -15.67
C LEU A 451 5.06 -28.01 -14.84
N ARG A 452 5.19 -29.19 -15.47
CA ARG A 452 5.55 -30.46 -14.78
C ARG A 452 7.04 -30.75 -14.74
N GLU A 453 7.81 -30.13 -15.63
CA GLU A 453 9.24 -30.36 -15.75
C GLU A 453 9.97 -29.02 -15.97
N LEU A 454 10.87 -28.66 -15.06
CA LEU A 454 11.62 -27.39 -15.13
C LEU A 454 12.60 -27.40 -16.30
N GLN A 455 13.32 -28.51 -16.43
CA GLN A 455 14.27 -28.88 -17.48
C GLN A 455 14.26 -30.40 -17.62
N ALA A 456 14.79 -30.92 -18.72
CA ALA A 456 14.87 -32.37 -18.95
C ALA A 456 15.43 -33.12 -17.72
N GLY A 457 14.62 -34.01 -17.13
CA GLY A 457 14.93 -34.79 -15.93
C GLY A 457 14.67 -34.10 -14.59
N GLN A 458 14.15 -32.87 -14.57
CA GLN A 458 13.85 -32.10 -13.36
C GLN A 458 12.35 -31.96 -13.14
N ALA A 459 11.75 -32.98 -12.53
CA ALA A 459 10.33 -33.00 -12.22
C ALA A 459 9.96 -31.91 -11.20
N MET A 460 8.72 -31.41 -11.33
CA MET A 460 8.11 -30.45 -10.43
C MET A 460 6.77 -30.97 -9.91
N ASP A 461 6.59 -30.88 -8.60
CA ASP A 461 5.36 -31.24 -7.92
C ASP A 461 4.61 -29.97 -7.50
N TRP A 462 3.28 -30.01 -7.60
CA TRP A 462 2.39 -28.89 -7.26
C TRP A 462 1.35 -29.38 -6.26
N ASP A 463 1.06 -28.58 -5.25
CA ASP A 463 -0.02 -28.89 -4.30
C ASP A 463 -1.41 -28.66 -4.93
N LEU A 464 -2.46 -29.02 -4.17
CA LEU A 464 -3.86 -28.87 -4.60
C LEU A 464 -4.28 -27.40 -4.80
N ARG A 465 -3.50 -26.44 -4.30
CA ARG A 465 -3.71 -24.99 -4.46
C ARG A 465 -2.94 -24.37 -5.63
N ASN A 466 -2.29 -25.20 -6.45
CA ASN A 466 -1.46 -24.77 -7.59
C ASN A 466 -0.21 -23.98 -7.15
N GLN A 467 0.36 -24.33 -5.99
CA GLN A 467 1.62 -23.78 -5.51
C GLN A 467 2.72 -24.83 -5.72
N LEU A 468 3.92 -24.38 -6.09
CA LEU A 468 5.04 -25.27 -6.35
C LEU A 468 5.46 -25.92 -5.03
N SER A 469 5.24 -27.22 -4.86
CA SER A 469 5.56 -27.91 -3.62
C SER A 469 6.98 -28.47 -3.65
N SER A 470 7.42 -29.02 -4.78
CA SER A 470 8.75 -29.62 -4.90
C SER A 470 9.38 -29.43 -6.29
N VAL A 471 10.70 -29.35 -6.33
CA VAL A 471 11.52 -29.51 -7.55
C VAL A 471 12.59 -30.56 -7.26
N ARG A 472 12.89 -31.43 -8.23
CA ARG A 472 13.92 -32.47 -8.12
C ARG A 472 15.08 -32.20 -9.08
N PRO A 473 16.13 -31.45 -8.69
CA PRO A 473 17.23 -31.10 -9.59
C PRO A 473 18.05 -32.31 -10.08
N VAL A 474 18.17 -33.35 -9.25
CA VAL A 474 18.92 -34.57 -9.55
C VAL A 474 18.10 -35.79 -9.13
N VAL A 475 17.62 -36.54 -10.13
CA VAL A 475 16.90 -37.81 -9.95
C VAL A 475 17.87 -38.98 -10.02
N ARG A 476 17.79 -39.94 -9.09
CA ARG A 476 18.69 -41.11 -9.03
C ARG A 476 17.92 -42.42 -9.13
N ALA A 477 18.42 -43.34 -9.96
CA ALA A 477 17.79 -44.66 -10.14
C ALA A 477 17.81 -45.50 -8.84
N ASP A 478 18.95 -45.51 -8.14
CA ASP A 478 19.17 -46.35 -6.95
C ASP A 478 19.41 -45.51 -5.68
N GLY A 479 18.55 -44.51 -5.42
CA GLY A 479 18.66 -43.70 -4.21
C GLY A 479 17.68 -42.54 -4.10
N LYS A 480 17.68 -41.85 -2.96
CA LYS A 480 16.94 -40.59 -2.77
C LYS A 480 17.48 -39.48 -3.69
N ASP A 481 16.55 -38.77 -4.31
CA ASP A 481 16.79 -37.59 -5.15
C ASP A 481 17.29 -36.40 -4.33
N ASP A 482 17.94 -35.45 -5.01
CA ASP A 482 18.08 -34.09 -4.47
C ASP A 482 16.77 -33.35 -4.71
N TYR A 483 16.36 -32.51 -3.77
CA TYR A 483 15.10 -31.76 -3.89
C TYR A 483 15.19 -30.36 -3.29
N GLU A 484 14.34 -29.47 -3.80
CA GLU A 484 13.91 -28.23 -3.15
C GLU A 484 12.42 -28.38 -2.83
N HIS A 485 12.03 -28.24 -1.56
CA HIS A 485 10.64 -28.40 -1.09
C HIS A 485 10.18 -27.12 -0.40
N TYR A 486 8.93 -26.73 -0.62
CA TYR A 486 8.38 -25.44 -0.18
C TYR A 486 7.09 -25.64 0.61
N LEU A 487 6.94 -24.88 1.70
CA LEU A 487 5.69 -24.82 2.47
C LEU A 487 5.17 -23.39 2.54
N TYR A 488 3.85 -23.27 2.44
CA TYR A 488 3.12 -22.01 2.38
C TYR A 488 2.20 -21.86 3.59
N ASP A 489 1.97 -20.63 4.02
CA ASP A 489 0.92 -20.31 4.98
C ASP A 489 -0.48 -20.38 4.32
N GLY A 490 -1.53 -20.22 5.13
CA GLY A 490 -2.91 -20.25 4.61
C GLY A 490 -3.24 -19.12 3.61
N GLY A 491 -2.45 -18.03 3.59
CA GLY A 491 -2.53 -16.96 2.59
C GLY A 491 -1.75 -17.25 1.31
N GLY A 492 -1.06 -18.39 1.25
CA GLY A 492 -0.27 -18.84 0.13
C GLY A 492 1.10 -18.18 -0.01
N GLN A 493 1.63 -17.58 1.05
CA GLN A 493 3.01 -17.07 1.08
C GLN A 493 3.95 -18.15 1.60
N ARG A 494 5.14 -18.26 0.98
CA ARG A 494 6.15 -19.23 1.38
C ARG A 494 6.72 -18.85 2.73
N VAL A 495 6.60 -19.76 3.70
CA VAL A 495 7.11 -19.59 5.07
C VAL A 495 8.24 -20.54 5.40
N ARG A 496 8.45 -21.59 4.60
CA ARG A 496 9.58 -22.52 4.74
C ARG A 496 10.09 -23.03 3.40
N LYS A 497 11.40 -23.18 3.28
CA LYS A 497 12.09 -23.79 2.13
C LYS A 497 13.14 -24.78 2.62
N LEU A 498 13.10 -26.00 2.09
CA LEU A 498 14.08 -27.03 2.34
C LEU A 498 14.85 -27.33 1.06
N HIS A 499 16.17 -27.43 1.15
CA HIS A 499 17.02 -27.90 0.07
C HIS A 499 17.83 -29.09 0.55
N ALA A 500 17.65 -30.24 -0.08
CA ALA A 500 18.36 -31.47 0.24
C ALA A 500 19.33 -31.84 -0.89
N THR A 501 20.61 -31.96 -0.55
CA THR A 501 21.65 -32.44 -1.46
C THR A 501 22.26 -33.72 -0.90
N ARG A 502 22.38 -34.76 -1.72
CA ARG A 502 22.99 -36.02 -1.31
C ARG A 502 24.47 -36.06 -1.66
N THR A 503 25.29 -36.35 -0.65
CA THR A 503 26.70 -36.71 -0.81
C THR A 503 26.87 -38.24 -0.76
N ASN A 504 28.05 -38.75 -1.09
CA ASN A 504 28.35 -40.19 -1.04
C ASN A 504 28.09 -40.83 0.35
N ALA A 505 28.08 -40.04 1.44
CA ALA A 505 27.94 -40.54 2.81
C ALA A 505 26.64 -40.13 3.52
N ARG A 506 26.06 -38.96 3.22
CA ARG A 506 24.87 -38.41 3.92
C ARG A 506 24.06 -37.42 3.07
N THR A 507 22.80 -37.19 3.46
CA THR A 507 21.98 -36.10 2.93
C THR A 507 22.23 -34.83 3.75
N LEU A 508 22.57 -33.74 3.07
CA LEU A 508 22.71 -32.41 3.65
C LEU A 508 21.41 -31.65 3.42
N ILE A 509 20.83 -31.10 4.48
CA ILE A 509 19.59 -30.32 4.42
C ILE A 509 19.89 -28.88 4.81
N SER A 510 19.53 -27.96 3.93
CA SER A 510 19.41 -26.53 4.24
C SER A 510 17.94 -26.23 4.52
N ASP A 511 17.64 -25.56 5.62
CA ASP A 511 16.28 -25.16 6.02
C ASP A 511 16.25 -23.64 6.15
N VAL A 512 15.30 -23.01 5.48
CA VAL A 512 15.05 -21.57 5.56
C VAL A 512 13.64 -21.36 6.06
N ARG A 513 13.52 -20.70 7.21
CA ARG A 513 12.23 -20.25 7.77
C ARG A 513 12.10 -18.75 7.53
N TYR A 514 11.00 -18.34 6.92
CA TYR A 514 10.70 -16.94 6.63
C TYR A 514 9.73 -16.41 7.68
N LEU A 515 10.16 -15.40 8.43
CA LEU A 515 9.39 -14.74 9.47
C LEU A 515 9.42 -13.22 9.21
N PRO A 516 8.48 -12.44 9.78
CA PRO A 516 8.52 -10.99 9.62
C PRO A 516 9.83 -10.39 10.14
N GLY A 517 10.58 -9.75 9.24
CA GLY A 517 11.84 -9.08 9.54
C GLY A 517 13.07 -9.98 9.66
N VAL A 518 12.91 -11.32 9.65
CA VAL A 518 14.06 -12.22 9.78
C VAL A 518 13.86 -13.55 9.07
N GLU A 519 14.93 -14.04 8.44
CA GLU A 519 15.02 -15.42 7.97
C GLU A 519 15.97 -16.20 8.88
N ILE A 520 15.58 -17.42 9.25
CA ILE A 520 16.46 -18.35 9.96
C ILE A 520 16.91 -19.40 8.96
N ARG A 521 18.22 -19.40 8.65
CA ARG A 521 18.85 -20.29 7.68
C ARG A 521 19.75 -21.28 8.42
N SER A 522 19.40 -22.56 8.39
CA SER A 522 20.15 -23.64 9.02
C SER A 522 20.73 -24.59 7.98
N HIS A 523 21.98 -25.02 8.16
CA HIS A 523 22.62 -25.99 7.26
C HIS A 523 23.12 -27.21 8.03
N GLY A 524 22.43 -28.34 7.89
CA GLY A 524 22.69 -29.57 8.66
C GLY A 524 24.08 -30.19 8.41
N GLY A 525 24.75 -29.84 7.31
CA GLY A 525 26.10 -30.34 7.03
C GLY A 525 27.20 -29.67 7.82
N THR A 526 27.08 -28.36 8.03
CA THR A 526 28.08 -27.50 8.69
C THR A 526 27.68 -27.17 10.14
N GLY A 527 26.40 -27.36 10.49
CA GLY A 527 25.84 -26.86 11.75
C GLY A 527 25.66 -25.34 11.76
N GLU A 528 25.81 -24.68 10.60
CA GLU A 528 25.64 -23.24 10.48
C GLU A 528 24.18 -22.86 10.74
N ILE A 529 23.97 -21.87 11.60
CA ILE A 529 22.69 -21.19 11.80
C ILE A 529 22.95 -19.69 11.59
N LEU A 530 22.34 -19.16 10.55
CA LEU A 530 22.46 -17.78 10.11
C LEU A 530 21.08 -17.11 10.23
N HIS A 531 21.03 -16.00 10.96
CA HIS A 531 19.91 -15.08 10.97
C HIS A 531 20.15 -14.01 9.90
N VAL A 532 19.22 -13.87 8.96
CA VAL A 532 19.22 -12.81 7.95
C VAL A 532 18.15 -11.81 8.33
N ILE A 533 18.55 -10.75 9.02
CA ILE A 533 17.65 -9.71 9.50
C ILE A 533 17.45 -8.72 8.36
N THR A 534 16.20 -8.54 7.93
CA THR A 534 15.85 -7.71 6.78
C THR A 534 15.10 -6.47 7.25
N ALA A 535 15.60 -5.30 6.88
CA ALA A 535 14.99 -4.02 7.20
C ALA A 535 14.91 -3.12 5.97
N SER A 536 13.86 -2.30 5.92
CA SER A 536 13.73 -1.25 4.90
C SER A 536 14.66 -0.07 5.22
N ALA A 537 15.24 0.54 4.20
CA ALA A 537 16.12 1.70 4.34
C ALA A 537 15.82 2.72 3.23
N GLY A 538 14.62 3.31 3.31
CA GLY A 538 14.15 4.28 2.30
C GLY A 538 13.89 3.60 0.96
N SER A 539 14.56 4.04 -0.10
CA SER A 539 14.49 3.39 -1.42
C SER A 539 15.31 2.09 -1.49
N ASN A 540 16.22 1.86 -0.55
CA ASN A 540 17.10 0.71 -0.48
C ASN A 540 16.59 -0.35 0.50
N SER A 541 17.25 -1.51 0.53
CA SER A 541 17.03 -2.54 1.55
C SER A 541 18.32 -2.90 2.24
N VAL A 542 18.24 -3.25 3.53
CA VAL A 542 19.39 -3.69 4.32
C VAL A 542 19.15 -5.12 4.80
N GLN A 543 20.18 -5.95 4.67
CA GLN A 543 20.26 -7.25 5.31
C GLN A 543 21.42 -7.28 6.29
N VAL A 544 21.20 -7.73 7.51
CA VAL A 544 22.27 -8.02 8.48
C VAL A 544 22.43 -9.52 8.62
N LEU A 545 23.64 -10.01 8.39
CA LEU A 545 23.99 -11.42 8.52
C LEU A 545 24.57 -11.67 9.90
N HIS A 546 23.81 -12.36 10.75
CA HIS A 546 24.20 -12.73 12.11
C HIS A 546 24.32 -14.26 12.24
N TRP A 547 25.53 -14.75 12.43
CA TRP A 547 25.79 -16.16 12.74
C TRP A 547 25.67 -16.40 14.24
N VAL A 548 24.92 -17.44 14.60
CA VAL A 548 24.77 -17.88 16.01
C VAL A 548 26.08 -18.45 16.55
N ALA A 549 26.83 -19.14 15.68
CA ALA A 549 28.16 -19.66 15.97
C ALA A 549 29.24 -18.87 15.22
N LYS A 550 30.47 -19.39 15.17
CA LYS A 550 31.57 -18.74 14.44
C LYS A 550 31.19 -18.57 12.96
N PRO A 551 31.29 -17.34 12.38
CA PRO A 551 31.04 -17.12 10.97
C PRO A 551 32.08 -17.83 10.09
N PRO A 552 31.82 -18.00 8.78
CA PRO A 552 32.81 -18.50 7.83
C PRO A 552 34.12 -17.70 7.86
N GLU A 553 35.22 -18.32 7.45
CA GLU A 553 36.51 -17.64 7.37
C GLU A 553 36.44 -16.38 6.50
N ASN A 554 37.07 -15.30 6.99
CA ASN A 554 37.11 -13.98 6.35
C ASN A 554 35.75 -13.26 6.25
N ILE A 555 34.75 -13.65 7.05
CA ILE A 555 33.52 -12.88 7.24
C ILE A 555 33.41 -12.45 8.70
N THR A 556 33.21 -11.15 8.92
CA THR A 556 32.90 -10.62 10.24
C THR A 556 31.42 -10.88 10.56
N ASN A 557 31.11 -11.25 11.80
CA ASN A 557 29.72 -11.39 12.23
C ASN A 557 29.00 -10.03 12.18
N ASP A 558 27.67 -10.07 12.15
CA ASP A 558 26.81 -8.88 12.04
C ASP A 558 27.11 -8.00 10.82
N LEU A 559 27.54 -8.64 9.72
CA LEU A 559 27.84 -7.98 8.46
C LEU A 559 26.58 -7.31 7.92
N VAL A 560 26.63 -5.98 7.76
CA VAL A 560 25.53 -5.20 7.19
C VAL A 560 25.71 -5.13 5.69
N ARG A 561 24.65 -5.41 4.93
CA ARG A 561 24.62 -5.38 3.47
C ARG A 561 23.56 -4.40 3.00
N TYR A 562 23.99 -3.24 2.54
CA TYR A 562 23.14 -2.24 1.90
C TYR A 562 22.98 -2.60 0.42
N SER A 563 21.75 -2.90 0.01
CA SER A 563 21.40 -3.19 -1.38
C SER A 563 20.91 -1.91 -2.07
N LEU A 564 21.72 -1.40 -3.01
CA LEU A 564 21.35 -0.26 -3.86
C LEU A 564 20.56 -0.80 -5.06
N LYS A 565 19.32 -0.34 -5.16
CA LYS A 565 18.36 -0.84 -6.16
C LYS A 565 18.31 0.04 -7.41
N ASP A 566 17.96 -0.56 -8.54
CA ASP A 566 17.55 0.19 -9.73
C ASP A 566 16.05 0.55 -9.70
N HIS A 567 15.56 1.20 -10.77
CA HIS A 567 14.15 1.58 -10.90
C HIS A 567 13.17 0.40 -10.90
N LEU A 568 13.65 -0.81 -11.19
CA LEU A 568 12.87 -2.05 -11.15
C LEU A 568 12.94 -2.76 -9.80
N GLN A 569 13.59 -2.15 -8.80
CA GLN A 569 13.90 -2.75 -7.49
C GLN A 569 14.97 -3.85 -7.53
N SER A 570 15.70 -4.02 -8.63
CA SER A 570 16.76 -5.03 -8.75
C SER A 570 17.99 -4.61 -7.97
N SER A 571 18.58 -5.53 -7.20
CA SER A 571 19.79 -5.29 -6.40
C SER A 571 21.04 -5.17 -7.27
N ALA A 572 21.40 -3.94 -7.66
CA ALA A 572 22.51 -3.68 -8.57
C ALA A 572 23.87 -3.68 -7.85
N LEU A 573 23.95 -3.14 -6.64
CA LEU A 573 25.17 -3.11 -5.82
C LEU A 573 24.85 -3.53 -4.39
N GLU A 574 25.77 -4.25 -3.75
CA GLU A 574 25.77 -4.47 -2.30
C GLU A 574 26.99 -3.81 -1.68
N LEU A 575 26.77 -3.01 -0.65
CA LEU A 575 27.81 -2.31 0.10
C LEU A 575 27.81 -2.75 1.55
N ASP A 576 28.98 -2.78 2.19
CA ASP A 576 29.07 -3.06 3.62
C ASP A 576 28.80 -1.82 4.49
N GLN A 577 28.93 -1.96 5.81
CA GLN A 577 28.79 -0.87 6.78
C GLN A 577 29.78 0.28 6.59
N ASN A 578 30.89 0.07 5.88
CA ASN A 578 31.89 1.10 5.56
C ASN A 578 31.71 1.68 4.15
N ALA A 579 30.59 1.34 3.50
CA ALA A 579 30.29 1.67 2.11
C ALA A 579 31.29 1.04 1.11
N ASP A 580 31.97 -0.05 1.47
CA ASP A 580 32.82 -0.80 0.55
C ASP A 580 32.01 -1.81 -0.26
N LEU A 581 32.38 -1.96 -1.53
CA LEU A 581 31.63 -2.77 -2.48
C LEU A 581 31.82 -4.26 -2.17
N ILE A 582 30.74 -4.92 -1.79
CA ILE A 582 30.69 -6.37 -1.59
C ILE A 582 30.45 -7.06 -2.92
N SER A 583 29.41 -6.64 -3.65
CA SER A 583 29.02 -7.25 -4.91
C SER A 583 28.40 -6.24 -5.89
N GLN A 584 28.51 -6.56 -7.19
CA GLN A 584 27.87 -5.84 -8.28
C GLN A 584 27.21 -6.85 -9.21
N GLU A 585 25.97 -6.58 -9.61
CA GLU A 585 25.22 -7.47 -10.49
C GLU A 585 24.49 -6.69 -11.59
N TRP A 586 24.57 -7.21 -12.82
CA TRP A 586 23.85 -6.69 -13.98
C TRP A 586 22.90 -7.75 -14.51
N TYR A 587 21.71 -7.30 -14.92
CA TYR A 587 20.65 -8.17 -15.43
C TYR A 587 20.41 -7.93 -16.93
N TYR A 588 20.08 -9.01 -17.64
CA TYR A 588 19.33 -8.95 -18.90
C TYR A 588 17.92 -8.41 -18.63
N PRO A 589 17.22 -7.88 -19.65
CA PRO A 589 15.90 -7.26 -19.45
C PRO A 589 14.88 -8.13 -18.74
N PHE A 590 14.88 -9.44 -18.97
CA PHE A 590 13.94 -10.38 -18.36
C PHE A 590 14.48 -11.05 -17.09
N GLY A 591 15.49 -10.47 -16.44
CA GLY A 591 15.93 -10.85 -15.09
C GLY A 591 16.98 -11.97 -14.98
N GLY A 592 17.43 -12.52 -16.10
CA GLY A 592 18.64 -13.35 -16.11
C GLY A 592 19.87 -12.52 -15.74
N THR A 593 20.80 -13.07 -14.97
CA THR A 593 22.02 -12.35 -14.58
C THR A 593 23.00 -12.31 -15.76
N ALA A 594 23.30 -11.12 -16.26
CA ALA A 594 24.26 -10.89 -17.35
C ALA A 594 25.70 -10.89 -16.82
N CYS A 595 25.93 -10.35 -15.63
CA CYS A 595 27.22 -10.36 -14.96
C CYS A 595 27.03 -10.34 -13.45
N PHE A 596 27.85 -11.09 -12.71
CA PHE A 596 27.90 -11.05 -11.26
C PHE A 596 29.35 -10.98 -10.79
N ALA A 597 29.69 -9.95 -10.03
CA ALA A 597 31.00 -9.74 -9.47
C ALA A 597 30.93 -9.59 -7.95
N ALA A 598 31.93 -10.08 -7.24
CA ALA A 598 32.04 -9.89 -5.79
C ALA A 598 33.50 -9.81 -5.34
N ARG A 599 33.74 -9.20 -4.17
CA ARG A 599 35.08 -9.13 -3.57
C ARG A 599 35.55 -10.47 -3.00
N SER A 600 34.62 -11.39 -2.75
CA SER A 600 34.89 -12.74 -2.24
C SER A 600 33.82 -13.72 -2.72
N ALA A 601 34.25 -14.93 -3.11
CA ALA A 601 33.36 -16.03 -3.44
C ALA A 601 32.51 -16.49 -2.25
N THR A 602 33.01 -16.34 -1.02
CA THR A 602 32.26 -16.70 0.19
C THR A 602 31.11 -15.73 0.43
N GLU A 603 31.36 -14.41 0.37
CA GLU A 603 30.33 -13.39 0.56
C GLU A 603 29.29 -13.38 -0.57
N ALA A 604 29.67 -13.76 -1.79
CA ALA A 604 28.76 -13.85 -2.93
C ALA A 604 27.62 -14.86 -2.72
N LYS A 605 27.85 -15.92 -1.93
CA LYS A 605 26.86 -16.98 -1.64
C LYS A 605 25.67 -16.48 -0.83
N TYR A 606 25.87 -15.42 -0.05
CA TYR A 606 24.83 -14.88 0.83
C TYR A 606 23.93 -13.83 0.15
N LYS A 607 24.15 -13.52 -1.13
CA LYS A 607 23.24 -12.69 -1.93
C LYS A 607 22.09 -13.54 -2.49
N THR A 608 20.91 -13.42 -1.89
CA THR A 608 19.71 -14.20 -2.25
C THR A 608 18.68 -13.36 -3.01
N VAL A 609 18.47 -12.11 -2.59
CA VAL A 609 17.59 -11.14 -3.25
C VAL A 609 18.31 -10.47 -4.42
N ARG A 610 17.73 -10.53 -5.63
CA ARG A 610 18.39 -10.10 -6.88
C ARG A 610 17.45 -9.26 -7.75
N TYR A 611 16.99 -9.80 -8.88
CA TYR A 611 16.13 -9.11 -9.84
C TYR A 611 14.77 -8.76 -9.25
N SER A 612 14.28 -7.55 -9.49
CA SER A 612 13.00 -7.03 -8.98
C SER A 612 12.79 -7.17 -7.46
N GLY A 613 13.89 -7.21 -6.69
CA GLY A 613 13.83 -7.40 -5.23
C GLY A 613 13.31 -8.78 -4.81
N LYS A 614 13.45 -9.79 -5.68
CA LYS A 614 12.97 -11.16 -5.44
C LYS A 614 14.11 -12.13 -5.11
N GLU A 615 13.81 -13.10 -4.26
CA GLU A 615 14.73 -14.19 -3.96
C GLU A 615 14.86 -15.09 -5.19
N ARG A 616 16.10 -15.43 -5.55
CA ARG A 616 16.43 -16.43 -6.55
C ARG A 616 16.80 -17.74 -5.84
N ASP A 617 16.00 -18.78 -6.05
CA ASP A 617 16.21 -20.09 -5.44
C ASP A 617 17.36 -20.87 -6.12
N ALA A 618 17.78 -21.99 -5.53
CA ALA A 618 18.88 -22.79 -6.08
C ALA A 618 18.52 -23.40 -7.44
N THR A 619 17.23 -23.66 -7.68
CA THR A 619 16.65 -24.02 -8.99
C THR A 619 16.79 -22.95 -10.06
N GLY A 620 17.17 -21.72 -9.68
CA GLY A 620 17.26 -20.55 -10.55
C GLY A 620 15.97 -19.77 -10.69
N LEU A 621 14.84 -20.32 -10.26
CA LEU A 621 13.56 -19.65 -10.27
C LEU A 621 13.57 -18.45 -9.33
N TYR A 622 12.82 -17.41 -9.70
CA TYR A 622 12.51 -16.32 -8.80
C TYR A 622 11.16 -16.55 -8.14
N TYR A 623 11.14 -16.50 -6.80
CA TYR A 623 9.90 -16.56 -6.04
C TYR A 623 9.30 -15.16 -5.91
N TYR A 624 8.11 -14.94 -6.49
CA TYR A 624 7.44 -13.63 -6.44
C TYR A 624 6.40 -13.52 -5.33
N GLY A 625 5.92 -14.63 -4.78
CA GLY A 625 4.78 -14.68 -3.85
C GLY A 625 3.81 -15.76 -4.29
N PHE A 626 2.96 -15.46 -5.27
CA PHE A 626 1.94 -16.40 -5.77
C PHE A 626 2.39 -17.22 -6.98
N ARG A 627 3.50 -16.82 -7.61
CA ARG A 627 4.06 -17.51 -8.78
C ARG A 627 5.56 -17.61 -8.72
N TYR A 628 6.08 -18.58 -9.46
CA TYR A 628 7.51 -18.74 -9.73
C TYR A 628 7.82 -18.30 -11.17
N TYR A 629 8.88 -17.53 -11.31
CA TYR A 629 9.31 -16.98 -12.60
C TYR A 629 10.60 -17.63 -13.06
N ALA A 630 10.63 -18.12 -14.30
CA ALA A 630 11.82 -18.68 -14.93
C ALA A 630 12.47 -17.63 -15.86
N PRO A 631 13.53 -16.91 -15.43
CA PRO A 631 14.13 -15.84 -16.23
C PRO A 631 14.73 -16.32 -17.55
N TRP A 632 15.20 -17.58 -17.61
CA TRP A 632 15.69 -18.17 -18.86
C TRP A 632 14.56 -18.58 -19.80
N LEU A 633 13.34 -18.82 -19.29
CA LEU A 633 12.14 -19.02 -20.12
C LEU A 633 11.38 -17.72 -20.38
N GLN A 634 11.77 -16.63 -19.70
CA GLN A 634 11.16 -15.29 -19.78
C GLN A 634 9.64 -15.30 -19.60
N ARG A 635 9.15 -16.19 -18.74
CA ARG A 635 7.72 -16.39 -18.45
C ARG A 635 7.50 -17.03 -17.09
N TRP A 636 6.27 -16.93 -16.60
CA TRP A 636 5.81 -17.66 -15.42
C TRP A 636 5.73 -19.16 -15.73
N ILE A 637 5.96 -20.01 -14.73
CA ILE A 637 5.86 -21.47 -14.89
C ILE A 637 4.49 -22.04 -14.51
N ASN A 638 3.65 -21.22 -13.86
CA ASN A 638 2.25 -21.49 -13.59
C ASN A 638 1.37 -20.32 -14.03
N PRO A 639 0.08 -20.57 -14.36
CA PRO A 639 -0.83 -19.52 -14.81
C PRO A 639 -1.07 -18.48 -13.71
N ASP A 640 -1.43 -17.27 -14.10
CA ASP A 640 -1.85 -16.22 -13.17
C ASP A 640 -3.08 -16.65 -12.35
N PRO A 641 -2.95 -16.81 -11.02
CA PRO A 641 -4.09 -17.20 -10.19
C PRO A 641 -5.11 -16.05 -10.03
N ALA A 642 -4.75 -14.82 -10.40
CA ALA A 642 -5.72 -13.72 -10.50
C ALA A 642 -6.57 -13.79 -11.79
N GLY A 643 -6.21 -14.67 -12.74
CA GLY A 643 -6.90 -14.83 -14.02
C GLY A 643 -6.60 -13.71 -15.00
N ALA A 644 -7.61 -13.31 -15.80
CA ALA A 644 -7.44 -12.42 -16.95
C ALA A 644 -7.23 -10.93 -16.62
N ILE A 645 -6.71 -10.58 -15.44
CA ILE A 645 -6.55 -9.18 -15.00
C ILE A 645 -5.46 -8.48 -15.82
N ASP A 646 -4.35 -9.15 -16.15
CA ASP A 646 -3.30 -8.63 -17.05
C ASP A 646 -3.41 -9.17 -18.49
N GLY A 647 -4.61 -9.59 -18.87
CA GLY A 647 -4.94 -10.09 -20.20
C GLY A 647 -5.12 -11.61 -20.27
N LEU A 648 -5.40 -12.10 -21.48
CA LEU A 648 -5.78 -13.50 -21.72
C LEU A 648 -4.59 -14.47 -21.82
N ASN A 649 -3.36 -13.99 -21.63
CA ASN A 649 -2.16 -14.82 -21.59
C ASN A 649 -1.66 -14.91 -20.15
N PHE A 650 -1.93 -16.03 -19.49
CA PHE A 650 -1.70 -16.19 -18.06
C PHE A 650 -0.23 -16.46 -17.69
N TYR A 651 0.66 -16.62 -18.68
CA TYR A 651 2.09 -16.86 -18.49
C TYR A 651 2.96 -15.66 -18.83
N ARG A 652 2.36 -14.58 -19.37
CA ARG A 652 3.08 -13.40 -19.84
C ARG A 652 3.72 -12.64 -18.68
N MET A 653 5.00 -12.31 -18.82
CA MET A 653 5.73 -11.53 -17.83
C MET A 653 5.58 -10.03 -18.10
N VAL A 654 4.91 -9.31 -17.20
CA VAL A 654 4.74 -7.83 -17.19
C VAL A 654 4.52 -7.21 -18.57
N ARG A 655 3.54 -7.74 -19.32
CA ARG A 655 3.18 -7.27 -20.66
C ARG A 655 4.32 -7.27 -21.70
N ASN A 656 5.34 -8.10 -21.49
CA ASN A 656 6.57 -8.13 -22.29
C ASN A 656 7.36 -6.81 -22.28
N ASN A 657 7.19 -5.98 -21.25
CA ASN A 657 7.93 -4.74 -21.05
C ASN A 657 8.62 -4.70 -19.67
N PRO A 658 9.61 -5.57 -19.43
CA PRO A 658 10.24 -5.73 -18.13
C PRO A 658 11.20 -4.59 -17.76
N ILE A 659 11.43 -3.63 -18.67
CA ILE A 659 12.27 -2.45 -18.39
C ILE A 659 11.44 -1.29 -17.83
N ALA A 660 10.15 -1.22 -18.16
CA ALA A 660 9.25 -0.18 -17.65
C ALA A 660 8.35 -0.68 -16.51
N LEU A 661 8.12 -1.99 -16.42
CA LEU A 661 7.17 -2.61 -15.50
C LEU A 661 7.85 -3.68 -14.65
N TYR A 662 7.38 -3.85 -13.42
CA TYR A 662 7.77 -4.95 -12.54
C TYR A 662 6.52 -5.52 -11.85
N ASP A 663 6.58 -6.80 -11.46
CA ASP A 663 5.52 -7.48 -10.71
C ASP A 663 5.90 -7.55 -9.22
N ARG A 664 5.04 -7.03 -8.34
CA ARG A 664 5.32 -6.99 -6.91
C ARG A 664 5.11 -8.35 -6.23
N ASN A 665 4.20 -9.20 -6.68
CA ASN A 665 3.83 -10.42 -5.94
C ASN A 665 3.52 -11.64 -6.83
N GLY A 666 3.68 -11.50 -8.15
CA GLY A 666 3.34 -12.52 -9.11
C GLY A 666 1.87 -12.49 -9.52
N LEU A 667 1.15 -11.37 -9.34
CA LEU A 667 -0.27 -11.20 -9.72
C LEU A 667 -0.50 -9.93 -10.56
N SER A 668 0.54 -9.37 -11.20
CA SER A 668 0.46 -8.04 -11.85
C SER A 668 -0.85 -7.95 -12.65
N PRO A 669 -1.63 -6.88 -12.45
CA PRO A 669 -1.24 -5.52 -12.81
C PRO A 669 -1.20 -4.64 -11.55
N GLU A 670 -0.10 -3.93 -11.27
CA GLU A 670 -0.01 -2.51 -11.64
C GLU A 670 1.29 -1.87 -11.15
N GLY A 671 1.60 -0.69 -11.71
CA GLY A 671 2.49 0.26 -11.06
C GLY A 671 1.96 1.70 -11.03
N ARG A 672 1.36 2.20 -12.12
CA ARG A 672 1.14 3.64 -12.29
C ARG A 672 -0.30 4.12 -12.05
N LEU A 673 -1.34 3.36 -12.43
CA LEU A 673 -2.72 3.87 -12.43
C LEU A 673 -3.40 3.79 -11.05
N SER A 674 -3.53 2.63 -10.41
CA SER A 674 -4.06 2.58 -9.03
C SER A 674 -3.23 3.40 -8.05
N ARG A 675 -1.91 3.46 -8.22
CA ARG A 675 -1.05 4.29 -7.37
C ARG A 675 -1.34 5.79 -7.57
N SER A 676 -1.59 6.21 -8.81
CA SER A 676 -2.05 7.57 -9.11
C SER A 676 -3.47 7.85 -8.63
N MET A 677 -4.35 6.84 -8.61
CA MET A 677 -5.72 6.95 -8.11
C MET A 677 -5.76 7.04 -6.57
N LEU A 678 -4.96 6.23 -5.88
CA LEU A 678 -4.81 6.25 -4.41
C LEU A 678 -4.16 7.54 -3.91
N ASN A 679 -3.28 8.13 -4.71
CA ASN A 679 -2.60 9.38 -4.41
C ASN A 679 -3.35 10.62 -4.98
N ALA A 680 -4.56 10.45 -5.51
CA ALA A 680 -5.35 11.55 -6.01
C ALA A 680 -5.74 12.49 -4.84
N PRO A 681 -5.48 13.81 -4.93
CA PRO A 681 -5.73 14.75 -3.83
C PRO A 681 -7.20 14.71 -3.37
N GLY A 682 -7.41 14.57 -2.06
CA GLY A 682 -8.74 14.52 -1.44
C GLY A 682 -9.57 13.26 -1.73
N PHE A 683 -9.04 12.29 -2.50
CA PHE A 683 -9.78 11.07 -2.83
C PHE A 683 -10.03 10.22 -1.59
N ARG A 684 -9.04 10.04 -0.71
CA ARG A 684 -9.17 9.24 0.52
C ARG A 684 -10.26 9.79 1.45
N GLU A 685 -10.31 11.10 1.61
CA GLU A 685 -11.34 11.80 2.40
C GLU A 685 -12.73 11.65 1.77
N ALA A 686 -12.85 11.91 0.47
CA ALA A 686 -14.11 11.73 -0.25
C ALA A 686 -14.60 10.27 -0.25
N TYR A 687 -13.67 9.31 -0.32
CA TYR A 687 -13.96 7.88 -0.29
C TYR A 687 -14.46 7.44 1.08
N ALA A 688 -13.89 7.97 2.17
CA ALA A 688 -14.39 7.73 3.52
C ALA A 688 -15.81 8.30 3.74
N GLU A 689 -16.15 9.42 3.13
CA GLU A 689 -17.49 10.03 3.24
C GLU A 689 -18.55 9.32 2.40
N ASN A 690 -18.22 8.98 1.15
CA ASN A 690 -19.13 8.28 0.24
C ASN A 690 -18.34 7.50 -0.83
N PRO A 691 -18.05 6.21 -0.59
CA PRO A 691 -17.24 5.38 -1.49
C PRO A 691 -17.77 5.35 -2.93
N SER A 692 -19.10 5.27 -3.08
CA SER A 692 -19.74 5.21 -4.40
C SER A 692 -19.60 6.54 -5.16
N ALA A 693 -19.77 7.68 -4.48
CA ALA A 693 -19.58 8.99 -5.08
C ALA A 693 -18.12 9.29 -5.39
N ALA A 694 -17.19 8.91 -4.51
CA ALA A 694 -15.75 9.08 -4.70
C ALA A 694 -15.21 8.21 -5.83
N LEU A 695 -15.58 6.92 -5.89
CA LEU A 695 -15.24 6.04 -7.01
C LEU A 695 -15.85 6.55 -8.31
N LYS A 696 -17.05 7.12 -8.29
CA LYS A 696 -17.69 7.72 -9.47
C LYS A 696 -17.00 9.00 -9.94
N ALA A 697 -16.57 9.86 -9.01
CA ALA A 697 -15.78 11.06 -9.29
C ALA A 697 -14.39 10.67 -9.81
N LEU A 698 -13.71 9.73 -9.17
CA LEU A 698 -12.42 9.20 -9.61
C LEU A 698 -12.51 8.54 -10.99
N LYS A 699 -13.58 7.78 -11.26
CA LYS A 699 -13.88 7.24 -12.59
C LYS A 699 -14.04 8.33 -13.66
N GLN A 700 -14.58 9.50 -13.30
CA GLN A 700 -14.71 10.65 -14.19
C GLN A 700 -13.36 11.35 -14.42
N THR A 701 -12.51 11.43 -13.39
CA THR A 701 -11.16 12.02 -13.46
C THR A 701 -10.22 11.25 -14.39
N PHE A 702 -10.35 9.92 -14.43
CA PHE A 702 -9.52 9.04 -15.27
C PHE A 702 -10.30 8.50 -16.48
N ASN A 703 -11.32 9.22 -16.98
CA ASN A 703 -12.20 8.75 -18.05
C ASN A 703 -11.52 8.54 -19.41
N ASP A 704 -10.29 9.03 -19.54
CA ASP A 704 -9.38 8.91 -20.67
C ASP A 704 -8.76 7.52 -20.77
N GLN A 705 -8.82 6.72 -19.70
CA GLN A 705 -8.33 5.35 -19.65
C GLN A 705 -9.41 4.33 -20.09
N PRO A 706 -9.02 3.11 -20.53
CA PRO A 706 -10.00 2.09 -20.89
C PRO A 706 -10.93 1.74 -19.71
N LYS A 707 -12.24 1.68 -19.96
CA LYS A 707 -13.27 1.49 -18.91
C LYS A 707 -13.04 0.27 -18.01
N GLU A 708 -12.53 -0.84 -18.57
CA GLU A 708 -12.20 -2.04 -17.79
C GLU A 708 -10.94 -1.86 -16.95
N ILE A 709 -9.95 -1.09 -17.44
CA ILE A 709 -8.76 -0.72 -16.65
C ILE A 709 -9.17 0.20 -15.50
N ILE A 710 -10.00 1.22 -15.75
CA ILE A 710 -10.53 2.08 -14.69
C ILE A 710 -11.33 1.23 -13.69
N LYS A 711 -12.18 0.32 -14.16
CA LYS A 711 -13.00 -0.53 -13.28
C LYS A 711 -12.17 -1.48 -12.43
N LEU A 712 -11.08 -2.02 -12.95
CA LEU A 712 -10.17 -2.92 -12.23
C LEU A 712 -9.24 -2.15 -11.27
N ALA A 713 -8.69 -1.00 -11.71
CA ALA A 713 -7.96 -0.09 -10.85
C ALA A 713 -8.87 0.45 -9.74
N LEU A 714 -10.11 0.86 -10.06
CA LEU A 714 -11.11 1.24 -9.06
C LEU A 714 -11.49 0.07 -8.16
N LYS A 715 -11.55 -1.18 -8.65
CA LYS A 715 -11.76 -2.36 -7.80
C LYS A 715 -10.57 -2.62 -6.87
N ARG A 716 -9.34 -2.34 -7.32
CA ARG A 716 -8.13 -2.48 -6.51
C ARG A 716 -8.03 -1.37 -5.49
N VAL A 717 -8.21 -0.12 -5.91
CA VAL A 717 -8.37 1.06 -5.05
C VAL A 717 -9.48 0.83 -4.06
N GLN A 718 -10.63 0.29 -4.50
CA GLN A 718 -11.74 -0.08 -3.64
C GLN A 718 -11.36 -1.21 -2.70
N TRP A 719 -10.66 -2.26 -3.14
CA TRP A 719 -10.24 -3.35 -2.27
C TRP A 719 -9.22 -2.89 -1.22
N GLU A 720 -8.26 -2.03 -1.60
CA GLU A 720 -7.28 -1.44 -0.68
C GLU A 720 -7.95 -0.45 0.27
N MET A 721 -8.80 0.44 -0.23
CA MET A 721 -9.54 1.41 0.58
C MET A 721 -10.63 0.76 1.41
N ASP A 722 -11.27 -0.32 0.96
CA ASP A 722 -12.26 -1.08 1.72
C ASP A 722 -11.55 -1.98 2.73
N ALA A 723 -10.32 -2.47 2.48
CA ALA A 723 -9.51 -3.12 3.51
C ALA A 723 -9.04 -2.11 4.57
N GLU A 724 -8.68 -0.89 4.15
CA GLU A 724 -8.31 0.23 5.03
C GLU A 724 -9.53 0.77 5.79
N LEU A 725 -10.68 0.94 5.15
CA LEU A 725 -11.94 1.37 5.76
C LEU A 725 -12.58 0.27 6.57
N LYS A 726 -12.47 -1.01 6.19
CA LYS A 726 -12.89 -2.13 7.03
C LYS A 726 -11.99 -2.19 8.25
N SER A 727 -10.68 -2.02 8.10
CA SER A 727 -9.79 -1.78 9.24
C SER A 727 -10.22 -0.57 10.07
N ILE A 728 -10.66 0.56 9.48
CA ILE A 728 -11.14 1.76 10.20
C ILE A 728 -12.55 1.58 10.79
N THR A 729 -13.42 0.79 10.17
CA THR A 729 -14.81 0.56 10.60
C THR A 729 -14.83 -0.49 11.69
N ASP A 730 -14.00 -1.52 11.58
CA ASP A 730 -13.75 -2.50 12.63
C ASP A 730 -13.08 -1.80 13.83
N LYS A 731 -12.15 -0.85 13.61
CA LYS A 731 -11.65 0.10 14.65
C LYS A 731 -12.73 0.96 15.31
N MET A 732 -13.70 1.43 14.52
CA MET A 732 -14.78 2.28 15.03
C MET A 732 -15.84 1.46 15.78
N ASN A 733 -16.02 0.19 15.42
CA ASN A 733 -16.90 -0.75 16.11
C ASN A 733 -16.26 -1.32 17.39
N ASP A 734 -14.94 -1.50 17.40
CA ASP A 734 -14.16 -1.94 18.59
C ASP A 734 -13.92 -0.81 19.62
N LEU A 735 -14.41 0.41 19.35
CA LEU A 735 -14.46 1.54 20.29
C LEU A 735 -15.77 1.61 21.10
N GLU A 736 -16.64 0.59 21.08
CA GLU A 736 -17.72 0.45 22.06
C GLU A 736 -17.19 0.01 23.45
N ILE A 737 -16.39 0.88 24.09
CA ILE A 737 -16.51 1.11 25.53
C ILE A 737 -17.64 2.13 25.70
N ASP A 738 -18.53 1.83 26.65
CA ASP A 738 -19.67 2.64 27.07
C ASP A 738 -19.19 4.04 27.52
N LEU A 739 -19.04 4.95 26.56
CA LEU A 739 -18.86 6.37 26.82
C LEU A 739 -20.16 6.88 27.45
N PRO A 740 -20.11 7.65 28.55
CA PRO A 740 -21.32 8.19 29.16
C PRO A 740 -22.08 8.97 28.08
N GLN A 741 -23.28 8.49 27.75
CA GLN A 741 -23.97 8.83 26.51
C GLN A 741 -24.03 10.35 26.25
N LYS A 742 -23.13 10.84 25.40
CA LYS A 742 -23.33 12.05 24.61
C LYS A 742 -23.59 11.62 23.17
N LYS A 743 -24.88 11.53 22.83
CA LYS A 743 -25.35 11.29 21.46
C LYS A 743 -24.80 12.37 20.52
N LEU A 744 -23.81 12.02 19.69
CA LEU A 744 -23.38 12.83 18.55
C LEU A 744 -24.21 12.43 17.31
N ARG A 745 -24.77 13.43 16.62
CA ARG A 745 -25.57 13.29 15.40
C ARG A 745 -24.70 13.48 14.14
N LYS A 746 -24.98 12.68 13.10
CA LYS A 746 -24.28 12.58 11.79
C LYS A 746 -24.02 13.93 11.06
N PRO A 747 -22.89 14.10 10.35
CA PRO A 747 -22.62 15.28 9.53
C PRO A 747 -23.31 15.19 8.16
N SER A 748 -24.49 15.80 8.09
CA SER A 748 -24.91 16.70 7.00
C SER A 748 -25.79 17.85 7.53
N GLN A 749 -25.89 17.97 8.87
CA GLN A 749 -26.70 18.98 9.56
C GLN A 749 -25.90 20.20 10.02
N GLU A 750 -24.58 20.14 10.22
CA GLU A 750 -23.80 21.20 10.90
C GLU A 750 -23.79 22.54 10.14
N TYR A 751 -23.58 22.53 8.82
CA TYR A 751 -23.61 23.75 8.00
C TYR A 751 -25.03 24.37 7.96
N ALA A 752 -26.06 23.51 7.91
CA ALA A 752 -27.45 23.93 7.99
C ALA A 752 -27.81 24.45 9.39
N TYR A 753 -27.24 23.88 10.45
CA TYR A 753 -27.45 24.26 11.85
C TYR A 753 -26.85 25.64 12.14
N ILE A 754 -25.66 25.92 11.63
CA ILE A 754 -25.01 27.24 11.72
C ILE A 754 -25.84 28.28 10.94
N LYS A 755 -26.32 27.94 9.74
CA LYS A 755 -27.18 28.82 8.93
C LYS A 755 -28.52 29.11 9.62
N ALA A 756 -29.16 28.08 10.18
CA ALA A 756 -30.40 28.20 10.96
C ALA A 756 -30.19 29.00 12.25
N PHE A 757 -29.09 28.78 12.98
CA PHE A 757 -28.75 29.55 14.18
C PHE A 757 -28.57 31.04 13.87
N LYS A 758 -27.83 31.38 12.80
CA LYS A 758 -27.67 32.77 12.35
C LYS A 758 -29.04 33.41 12.02
N ALA A 759 -29.93 32.67 11.38
CA ALA A 759 -31.27 33.15 11.06
C ALA A 759 -32.10 33.39 12.34
N ILE A 760 -32.11 32.43 13.27
CA ILE A 760 -32.83 32.52 14.56
C ILE A 760 -32.29 33.70 15.39
N TYR A 761 -30.96 33.79 15.57
CA TYR A 761 -30.33 34.85 16.38
C TYR A 761 -30.53 36.25 15.79
N SER A 762 -30.81 36.36 14.49
CA SER A 762 -31.11 37.64 13.83
C SER A 762 -32.53 38.18 14.13
N THR A 763 -33.36 37.45 14.87
CA THR A 763 -34.69 37.89 15.32
C THR A 763 -34.65 38.41 16.76
N ASN A 764 -35.59 39.29 17.12
CA ASN A 764 -35.70 39.85 18.47
C ASN A 764 -36.09 38.76 19.48
N ARG A 765 -37.06 37.92 19.12
CA ARG A 765 -37.46 36.77 19.95
C ARG A 765 -36.32 35.75 20.08
N GLY A 766 -35.58 35.58 18.99
CA GLY A 766 -34.39 34.75 18.87
C GLY A 766 -33.31 35.08 19.89
N SER A 767 -32.73 36.25 19.68
CA SER A 767 -31.64 36.77 20.50
C SER A 767 -32.02 36.97 21.96
N ALA A 768 -33.24 37.47 22.26
CA ALA A 768 -33.66 37.69 23.65
C ALA A 768 -33.76 36.38 24.46
N ALA A 769 -34.36 35.33 23.88
CA ALA A 769 -34.50 34.04 24.56
C ALA A 769 -33.15 33.36 24.80
N ILE A 770 -32.26 33.39 23.80
CA ILE A 770 -30.91 32.82 23.90
C ILE A 770 -30.08 33.58 24.95
N ASN A 771 -30.09 34.91 24.92
CA ASN A 771 -29.34 35.73 25.87
C ASN A 771 -29.87 35.60 27.30
N SER A 772 -31.19 35.53 27.50
CA SER A 772 -31.78 35.30 28.82
C SER A 772 -31.36 33.95 29.38
N ALA A 773 -31.50 32.88 28.58
CA ALA A 773 -31.11 31.53 28.97
C ALA A 773 -29.62 31.43 29.34
N MET A 774 -28.73 32.07 28.55
CA MET A 774 -27.30 32.13 28.87
C MET A 774 -27.00 32.86 30.18
N ARG A 775 -27.77 33.89 30.54
CA ARG A 775 -27.60 34.60 31.82
C ARG A 775 -28.11 33.80 33.02
N THR A 776 -29.23 33.11 32.88
CA THR A 776 -29.90 32.42 33.98
C THR A 776 -29.55 30.93 34.08
N GLN A 777 -28.75 30.40 33.15
CA GLN A 777 -28.45 28.96 32.98
C GLN A 777 -29.71 28.08 32.93
N THR A 778 -30.81 28.62 32.42
CA THR A 778 -32.07 27.89 32.24
C THR A 778 -32.24 27.43 30.79
N PRO A 779 -33.04 26.38 30.53
CA PRO A 779 -33.31 25.94 29.16
C PRO A 779 -33.88 27.06 28.27
N ILE A 780 -33.44 27.11 27.02
CA ILE A 780 -33.96 28.03 26.01
C ILE A 780 -35.39 27.58 25.65
N SER A 781 -36.37 28.48 25.75
CA SER A 781 -37.76 28.23 25.35
C SER A 781 -38.18 29.24 24.28
N MET A 782 -38.50 28.75 23.09
CA MET A 782 -38.76 29.55 21.90
C MET A 782 -39.85 28.90 21.05
N ASP A 783 -40.67 29.72 20.38
CA ASP A 783 -41.70 29.25 19.45
C ASP A 783 -41.21 29.46 18.01
N GLY A 784 -40.80 28.37 17.36
CA GLY A 784 -40.26 28.35 16.01
C GLY A 784 -41.20 28.94 14.96
N LYS A 785 -42.53 28.83 15.14
CA LYS A 785 -43.50 29.44 14.22
C LYS A 785 -43.49 30.96 14.33
N LYS A 786 -43.30 31.50 15.54
CA LYS A 786 -43.15 32.94 15.75
C LYS A 786 -41.83 33.47 15.21
N ILE A 787 -40.75 32.69 15.30
CA ILE A 787 -39.45 33.02 14.69
C ILE A 787 -39.55 33.08 13.17
N ILE A 788 -40.15 32.07 12.53
CA ILE A 788 -40.35 32.05 11.08
C ILE A 788 -41.24 33.21 10.65
N ARG A 789 -42.34 33.46 11.35
CA ARG A 789 -43.21 34.60 11.07
C ARG A 789 -42.47 35.94 11.15
N GLU A 790 -41.63 36.14 12.16
CA GLU A 790 -40.81 37.35 12.30
C GLU A 790 -39.77 37.49 11.17
N ILE A 791 -39.20 36.38 10.69
CA ILE A 791 -38.31 36.38 9.52
C ILE A 791 -39.11 36.73 8.25
N THR A 792 -40.26 36.07 8.02
CA THR A 792 -41.12 36.30 6.85
C THR A 792 -41.63 37.75 6.78
N GLU A 793 -42.06 38.32 7.91
CA GLU A 793 -42.46 39.73 8.02
C GLU A 793 -41.29 40.69 7.68
N ARG A 794 -40.03 40.26 7.86
CA ARG A 794 -38.82 41.08 7.61
C ARG A 794 -38.30 41.00 6.17
N VAL A 795 -38.28 39.82 5.56
CA VAL A 795 -37.65 39.60 4.23
C VAL A 795 -38.64 39.31 3.10
N GLY A 796 -39.93 39.18 3.41
CA GLY A 796 -41.00 38.92 2.45
C GLY A 796 -41.26 37.43 2.18
N ASP A 797 -42.47 37.11 1.69
CA ASP A 797 -42.97 35.73 1.54
C ASP A 797 -42.18 34.85 0.56
N GLN A 798 -41.32 35.43 -0.29
CA GLN A 798 -40.56 34.69 -1.30
C GLN A 798 -39.45 33.82 -0.69
N GLU A 799 -38.87 34.18 0.47
CA GLU A 799 -37.73 33.49 1.11
C GLU A 799 -38.06 32.02 1.45
N PHE A 800 -39.32 31.74 1.81
CA PHE A 800 -39.77 30.38 2.18
C PHE A 800 -40.69 29.74 1.13
N SER A 801 -40.75 30.31 -0.08
CA SER A 801 -41.52 29.78 -1.20
C SER A 801 -40.75 28.65 -1.94
N GLY A 802 -41.46 27.78 -2.68
CA GLY A 802 -40.84 26.64 -3.38
C GLY A 802 -40.46 25.45 -2.48
N LYS A 803 -39.89 24.39 -3.08
CA LYS A 803 -39.57 23.14 -2.37
C LYS A 803 -38.42 23.33 -1.37
N GLU A 804 -37.34 24.01 -1.78
CA GLU A 804 -36.17 24.28 -0.94
C GLU A 804 -36.44 25.34 0.15
N GLY A 805 -37.27 26.35 -0.13
CA GLY A 805 -37.70 27.35 0.86
C GLY A 805 -38.57 26.75 1.96
N LYS A 806 -39.50 25.84 1.61
CA LYS A 806 -40.31 25.10 2.59
C LYS A 806 -39.47 24.14 3.45
N GLU A 807 -38.47 23.48 2.86
CA GLU A 807 -37.51 22.65 3.61
C GLU A 807 -36.66 23.51 4.56
N SER A 808 -36.24 24.70 4.14
CA SER A 808 -35.50 25.65 4.96
C SER A 808 -36.33 26.19 6.13
N ALA A 809 -37.60 26.56 5.89
CA ALA A 809 -38.53 26.98 6.95
C ALA A 809 -38.75 25.85 7.97
N ARG A 810 -39.03 24.63 7.50
CA ARG A 810 -39.22 23.46 8.37
C ARG A 810 -37.98 23.15 9.18
N PHE A 811 -36.79 23.33 8.61
CA PHE A 811 -35.54 23.15 9.31
C PHE A 811 -35.34 24.20 10.42
N ILE A 812 -35.55 25.49 10.12
CA ILE A 812 -35.49 26.58 11.11
C ILE A 812 -36.49 26.35 12.26
N GLU A 813 -37.71 25.89 11.97
CA GLU A 813 -38.73 25.59 12.99
C GLU A 813 -38.27 24.49 13.95
N ILE A 814 -37.75 23.39 13.39
CA ILE A 814 -37.24 22.24 14.16
C ILE A 814 -36.06 22.66 15.03
N ILE A 815 -35.15 23.48 14.48
CA ILE A 815 -33.99 23.97 15.23
C ILE A 815 -34.41 24.94 16.33
N ALA A 816 -35.30 25.89 16.06
CA ALA A 816 -35.77 26.86 17.06
C ALA A 816 -36.52 26.20 18.23
N ASN A 817 -37.35 25.20 17.96
CA ASN A 817 -38.11 24.48 19.00
C ASN A 817 -37.26 23.51 19.84
N GLY A 818 -36.09 23.10 19.32
CA GLY A 818 -35.19 22.12 19.95
C GLY A 818 -33.82 22.68 20.33
N PHE A 819 -33.66 24.01 20.36
CA PHE A 819 -32.38 24.66 20.59
C PHE A 819 -31.95 24.58 22.07
N ASN A 820 -30.70 24.20 22.35
CA ASN A 820 -30.15 24.10 23.71
C ASN A 820 -28.95 25.04 23.92
N ILE A 821 -28.76 25.51 25.15
CA ILE A 821 -27.68 26.39 25.59
C ILE A 821 -26.30 25.85 25.21
N HIS A 822 -26.07 24.55 25.36
CA HIS A 822 -24.78 23.90 25.06
C HIS A 822 -24.46 23.90 23.56
N ASN A 823 -25.48 23.90 22.69
CA ASN A 823 -25.31 24.03 21.24
C ASN A 823 -24.90 25.46 20.85
N THR A 824 -25.33 26.46 21.62
CA THR A 824 -24.97 27.88 21.42
C THR A 824 -23.49 28.14 21.72
N GLU A 825 -23.00 27.53 22.81
CA GLU A 825 -21.59 27.62 23.25
C GLU A 825 -20.63 27.00 22.24
N GLN A 826 -20.93 25.79 21.74
CA GLN A 826 -20.08 25.10 20.77
C GLN A 826 -20.04 25.78 19.39
N ILE A 827 -21.18 26.28 18.91
CA ILE A 827 -21.25 26.95 17.59
C ILE A 827 -20.53 28.30 17.62
N SER A 828 -20.64 29.04 18.74
CA SER A 828 -19.90 30.30 18.93
C SER A 828 -18.39 30.07 19.02
N TYR A 829 -17.95 28.98 19.65
CA TYR A 829 -16.55 28.56 19.72
C TYR A 829 -15.96 28.22 18.34
N GLN A 830 -16.67 27.44 17.53
CA GLN A 830 -16.22 27.02 16.20
C GLN A 830 -16.08 28.18 15.22
N LEU A 831 -17.04 29.12 15.19
CA LEU A 831 -17.02 30.28 14.29
C LEU A 831 -15.90 31.28 14.58
N TYR A 832 -15.41 31.35 15.83
CA TYR A 832 -14.44 32.36 16.25
C TYR A 832 -12.98 31.90 16.16
N ASN A 833 -12.69 30.63 16.49
CA ASN A 833 -11.34 30.08 16.45
C ASN A 833 -10.83 29.80 15.02
N GLN A 834 -11.71 29.54 14.06
CA GLN A 834 -11.32 29.39 12.65
C GLN A 834 -10.67 30.66 12.06
N ALA A 835 -10.92 31.83 12.63
CA ALA A 835 -10.40 33.09 12.09
C ALA A 835 -9.10 33.58 12.75
N ASN A 836 -8.77 33.17 13.99
CA ASN A 836 -7.61 33.72 14.73
C ASN A 836 -6.98 32.72 15.73
N PRO A 837 -6.13 31.79 15.27
CA PRO A 837 -5.67 30.62 16.05
C PRO A 837 -4.63 30.91 17.15
N LYS A 838 -4.13 32.15 17.27
CA LYS A 838 -3.11 32.54 18.27
C LYS A 838 -3.64 33.34 19.46
N LEU A 839 -4.94 33.58 19.54
CA LEU A 839 -5.57 34.35 20.61
C LEU A 839 -6.04 33.43 21.75
N THR A 840 -5.56 33.67 22.97
CA THR A 840 -6.14 33.04 24.17
C THR A 840 -7.43 33.77 24.52
N THR A 841 -8.57 33.09 24.34
CA THR A 841 -9.90 33.66 24.59
C THR A 841 -10.43 33.14 25.93
N TYR A 842 -10.83 34.04 26.83
CA TYR A 842 -11.59 33.67 28.03
C TYR A 842 -13.08 33.92 27.79
N TYR A 843 -13.92 33.00 28.24
CA TYR A 843 -15.37 33.10 28.04
C TYR A 843 -16.02 34.07 29.02
N ARG A 844 -17.13 34.69 28.58
CA ARG A 844 -18.10 35.36 29.44
C ARG A 844 -18.54 34.40 30.55
N GLY A 845 -18.17 34.70 31.79
CA GLY A 845 -18.76 34.07 32.96
C GLY A 845 -18.31 34.80 34.21
N GLN A 846 -19.28 35.26 35.02
CA GLN A 846 -19.02 35.48 36.43
C GLN A 846 -18.24 34.26 36.95
N ASN A 847 -17.22 34.45 37.80
CA ASN A 847 -16.31 33.46 38.41
C ASN A 847 -14.88 33.45 37.85
N ILE A 848 -14.08 34.47 38.18
CA ILE A 848 -12.61 34.31 38.10
C ILE A 848 -12.16 33.37 39.22
N SER A 849 -11.56 32.23 38.86
CA SER A 849 -11.00 31.28 39.83
C SER A 849 -9.62 31.76 40.32
N ALA A 850 -9.09 31.16 41.41
CA ALA A 850 -7.71 31.41 41.84
C ALA A 850 -6.70 31.19 40.70
N ALA A 851 -6.89 30.11 39.93
CA ALA A 851 -6.09 29.85 38.73
C ALA A 851 -6.28 30.90 37.62
N GLY A 852 -7.45 31.52 37.52
CA GLY A 852 -7.68 32.66 36.62
C GLY A 852 -6.93 33.91 37.07
N LEU A 853 -6.85 34.15 38.38
CA LEU A 853 -6.09 35.24 38.99
C LEU A 853 -4.58 35.04 38.78
N ASP A 854 -4.06 33.83 38.99
CA ASP A 854 -2.66 33.47 38.75
C ASP A 854 -2.25 33.74 37.30
N LYS A 855 -3.13 33.41 36.34
CA LYS A 855 -2.89 33.71 34.93
C LYS A 855 -2.87 35.21 34.61
N LEU A 856 -3.65 36.04 35.32
CA LEU A 856 -3.55 37.49 35.17
C LEU A 856 -2.25 38.05 35.77
N TYR A 857 -1.74 37.44 36.85
CA TYR A 857 -0.42 37.75 37.37
C TYR A 857 0.68 37.37 36.37
N SER A 858 0.64 36.16 35.82
CA SER A 858 1.60 35.73 34.78
C SER A 858 1.53 36.63 33.55
N ALA A 859 0.33 37.01 33.12
CA ALA A 859 0.15 37.87 31.97
C ALA A 859 0.68 39.31 32.15
N LYS A 860 0.69 39.80 33.39
CA LYS A 860 1.33 41.07 33.74
C LYS A 860 2.86 40.96 33.62
N GLU A 861 3.42 39.81 33.99
CA GLU A 861 4.87 39.57 33.97
C GLU A 861 5.40 39.30 32.57
N ASP A 862 4.67 38.54 31.75
CA ASP A 862 5.09 38.13 30.41
C ASP A 862 4.58 39.04 29.27
N GLY A 863 3.73 40.02 29.60
CA GLY A 863 3.18 40.98 28.64
C GLY A 863 2.11 40.41 27.71
N THR A 864 1.47 39.30 28.08
CA THR A 864 0.41 38.66 27.29
C THR A 864 -0.72 39.64 26.97
N VAL A 865 -1.12 39.64 25.69
CA VAL A 865 -2.18 40.51 25.15
C VAL A 865 -3.53 39.81 25.23
N PHE A 866 -4.52 40.53 25.77
CA PHE A 866 -5.90 40.10 25.95
C PHE A 866 -6.82 40.77 24.96
N HIS A 867 -7.70 40.00 24.34
CA HIS A 867 -8.72 40.56 23.46
C HIS A 867 -9.98 40.95 24.23
N SER A 868 -10.68 42.00 23.79
CA SER A 868 -11.84 42.60 24.49
C SER A 868 -13.02 41.69 24.71
N LYS A 869 -13.12 40.60 23.95
CA LYS A 869 -14.09 39.51 24.19
C LYS A 869 -13.82 38.69 25.46
N SER A 870 -12.68 38.91 26.12
CA SER A 870 -12.30 38.25 27.38
C SER A 870 -12.89 38.92 28.63
N PHE A 871 -13.57 40.07 28.50
CA PHE A 871 -14.11 40.85 29.62
C PHE A 871 -15.63 41.04 29.49
N LEU A 872 -16.35 40.93 30.60
CA LEU A 872 -17.80 40.73 30.64
C LEU A 872 -18.65 41.97 30.32
N SER A 873 -18.23 43.15 30.75
CA SER A 873 -18.74 44.48 30.39
C SER A 873 -17.99 45.47 31.28
N VAL A 874 -17.72 46.70 30.81
CA VAL A 874 -17.20 47.76 31.69
C VAL A 874 -18.02 49.02 31.45
N SER A 875 -18.46 49.60 32.56
CA SER A 875 -19.20 50.85 32.55
C SER A 875 -18.29 52.07 32.54
N LYS A 876 -18.73 53.15 31.87
CA LYS A 876 -18.12 54.48 32.05
C LYS A 876 -18.50 55.11 33.39
N GLU A 877 -19.57 54.65 34.02
CA GLU A 877 -19.94 55.06 35.38
C GLU A 877 -19.40 54.06 36.40
N LYS A 878 -18.59 54.56 37.35
CA LYS A 878 -17.99 53.75 38.42
C LYS A 878 -19.03 53.03 39.30
N SER A 879 -20.26 53.55 39.37
CA SER A 879 -21.41 52.98 40.08
C SER A 879 -22.10 51.82 39.34
N ILE A 880 -21.93 51.72 38.02
CA ILE A 880 -22.57 50.72 37.15
C ILE A 880 -21.60 49.58 36.78
N ALA A 881 -20.29 49.80 36.88
CA ALA A 881 -19.31 48.73 36.73
C ALA A 881 -19.51 47.69 37.85
N GLU A 882 -20.17 46.57 37.53
CA GLU A 882 -20.44 45.52 38.50
C GLU A 882 -19.14 44.90 39.02
N THR A 883 -19.02 44.83 40.34
CA THR A 883 -18.01 44.01 41.02
C THR A 883 -18.22 42.54 40.61
N PHE A 884 -17.22 41.92 39.98
CA PHE A 884 -17.29 40.49 39.69
C PHE A 884 -17.11 39.73 41.01
N MET A 885 -18.20 39.22 41.59
CA MET A 885 -18.21 38.60 42.92
C MET A 885 -18.40 37.08 42.84
N ARG A 886 -17.57 36.33 43.58
CA ARG A 886 -17.93 35.02 44.12
C ARG A 886 -17.22 34.81 45.46
N GLU A 887 -17.97 34.40 46.48
CA GLU A 887 -17.46 34.12 47.82
C GLU A 887 -16.59 35.28 48.34
N ASP A 888 -15.39 35.00 48.85
CA ASP A 888 -14.52 35.98 49.51
C ASP A 888 -13.70 36.85 48.54
N VAL A 889 -13.91 36.82 47.21
CA VAL A 889 -13.07 37.58 46.25
C VAL A 889 -13.89 38.49 45.35
N GLN A 890 -13.46 39.75 45.26
CA GLN A 890 -14.08 40.81 44.47
C GLN A 890 -13.04 41.41 43.49
N LEU A 891 -13.34 41.45 42.19
CA LEU A 891 -12.45 42.04 41.18
C LEU A 891 -13.06 43.30 40.55
N LEU A 892 -12.29 44.40 40.54
CA LEU A 892 -12.60 45.66 39.87
C LEU A 892 -11.65 45.86 38.68
N ILE A 893 -12.16 46.27 37.52
CA ILE A 893 -11.37 46.46 36.30
C ILE A 893 -11.37 47.95 35.89
N GLU A 894 -10.18 48.54 35.71
CA GLU A 894 -9.97 49.90 35.20
C GLU A 894 -9.20 49.85 33.88
N ILE A 895 -9.56 50.69 32.90
CA ILE A 895 -8.98 50.62 31.54
C ILE A 895 -8.53 52.01 31.07
N LYS A 896 -7.30 52.10 30.56
CA LYS A 896 -6.68 53.33 30.05
C LYS A 896 -6.57 53.28 28.52
N GLY A 897 -6.90 54.40 27.83
CA GLY A 897 -6.73 54.56 26.36
C GLY A 897 -7.99 54.39 25.49
N PHE A 898 -9.19 54.47 26.07
CA PHE A 898 -10.45 54.00 25.48
C PHE A 898 -10.85 54.59 24.11
N SER A 899 -11.00 53.74 23.10
CA SER A 899 -11.66 54.07 21.82
C SER A 899 -13.12 53.57 21.78
N ALA A 900 -14.09 54.42 22.14
CA ALA A 900 -15.52 54.10 21.92
C ALA A 900 -16.00 54.60 20.56
N SER A 901 -16.50 53.70 19.72
CA SER A 901 -17.42 54.04 18.64
C SER A 901 -18.86 53.81 19.12
N ASN A 902 -19.73 54.83 19.03
CA ASN A 902 -21.17 54.65 19.22
C ASN A 902 -21.68 53.57 18.24
N VAL A 903 -22.20 52.47 18.76
CA VAL A 903 -22.83 51.42 17.95
C VAL A 903 -24.26 51.88 17.66
N ILE A 904 -24.47 52.58 16.55
CA ILE A 904 -25.83 52.81 16.03
C ILE A 904 -26.23 51.54 15.29
N SER A 905 -26.94 50.65 15.97
CA SER A 905 -27.53 49.46 15.36
C SER A 905 -28.84 49.84 14.69
N GLN A 906 -28.94 49.69 13.37
CA GLN A 906 -30.23 49.74 12.66
C GLN A 906 -31.09 48.48 12.94
N TYR A 907 -30.61 47.56 13.79
CA TYR A 907 -31.14 46.21 13.95
C TYR A 907 -31.35 45.78 15.42
N SER A 908 -31.38 46.73 16.38
CA SER A 908 -31.73 46.46 17.78
C SER A 908 -32.21 47.74 18.47
N VAL A 909 -33.48 47.77 18.87
CA VAL A 909 -34.10 48.85 19.66
C VAL A 909 -33.61 48.85 21.11
N GLN A 910 -32.80 47.86 21.54
CA GLN A 910 -32.19 47.83 22.87
C GLN A 910 -30.73 48.32 22.90
N SER A 911 -30.22 48.88 21.80
CA SER A 911 -28.93 49.60 21.81
C SER A 911 -29.03 50.99 22.45
N GLU A 912 -30.19 51.39 22.97
CA GLU A 912 -30.29 52.59 23.78
C GLU A 912 -29.72 52.37 25.18
N LYS A 913 -28.59 53.05 25.42
CA LYS A 913 -28.07 53.46 26.72
C LYS A 913 -27.74 52.30 27.64
N ASP A 914 -26.61 51.67 27.38
CA ASP A 914 -25.53 51.49 28.35
C ASP A 914 -24.69 50.27 27.96
N LEU A 915 -23.48 50.57 27.49
CA LEU A 915 -22.29 49.70 27.50
C LEU A 915 -22.24 48.55 26.49
N VAL A 916 -21.25 48.57 25.59
CA VAL A 916 -20.36 47.42 25.34
C VAL A 916 -19.01 47.92 24.80
N PHE A 917 -17.92 47.25 25.19
CA PHE A 917 -16.61 47.34 24.53
C PHE A 917 -16.69 47.25 23.01
N THR A 918 -15.72 47.84 22.31
CA THR A 918 -15.47 47.44 20.92
C THR A 918 -15.05 45.96 20.92
N PRO A 919 -15.76 45.03 20.26
CA PRO A 919 -15.45 43.60 20.26
C PRO A 919 -14.12 43.20 19.59
N HIS A 920 -13.20 44.15 19.36
CA HIS A 920 -11.90 43.95 18.69
C HIS A 920 -10.82 44.90 19.24
N ALA A 921 -10.77 45.09 20.57
CA ALA A 921 -9.71 45.85 21.20
C ALA A 921 -8.77 44.90 21.92
N ASP A 922 -7.47 45.13 21.76
CA ASP A 922 -6.43 44.37 22.44
C ASP A 922 -5.91 45.15 23.65
N PHE A 923 -5.69 44.45 24.75
CA PHE A 923 -5.32 45.02 26.05
C PHE A 923 -4.10 44.32 26.62
N VAL A 924 -3.30 45.03 27.39
CA VAL A 924 -2.31 44.43 28.30
C VAL A 924 -2.63 44.77 29.73
N VAL A 925 -2.27 43.86 30.63
CA VAL A 925 -2.37 44.07 32.07
C VAL A 925 -1.25 44.99 32.52
N THR A 926 -1.61 46.19 32.94
CA THR A 926 -0.67 47.20 33.45
C THR A 926 -0.52 47.12 34.96
N GLU A 927 -1.58 46.75 35.67
CA GLU A 927 -1.55 46.59 37.12
C GLU A 927 -2.53 45.52 37.57
N LEU A 928 -2.14 44.78 38.60
CA LEU A 928 -3.00 43.86 39.33
C LEU A 928 -2.54 43.88 40.78
N GLY A 929 -3.45 44.14 41.72
CA GLY A 929 -3.12 44.24 43.14
C GLY A 929 -4.34 44.28 44.05
N THR A 930 -4.13 44.05 45.36
CA THR A 930 -5.18 44.11 46.38
C THR A 930 -5.42 45.55 46.85
N ARG A 931 -6.67 45.87 47.19
CA ARG A 931 -7.05 47.18 47.70
C ARG A 931 -6.62 47.32 49.16
N ALA A 932 -5.97 48.43 49.51
CA ALA A 932 -5.38 48.63 50.84
C ALA A 932 -6.37 48.49 52.02
N SER A 933 -7.67 48.67 51.77
CA SER A 933 -8.74 48.57 52.77
C SER A 933 -9.36 47.18 52.92
N ASN A 934 -9.12 46.24 51.99
CA ASN A 934 -9.68 44.88 52.04
C ASN A 934 -8.87 43.89 51.16
N LYS A 935 -8.24 42.89 51.77
CA LYS A 935 -7.38 41.89 51.07
C LYS A 935 -8.14 41.02 50.07
N ASN A 936 -9.46 41.03 50.15
CA ASN A 936 -10.37 40.26 49.31
C ASN A 936 -10.88 41.06 48.10
N GLN A 937 -10.46 42.32 47.95
CA GLN A 937 -10.76 43.15 46.78
C GLN A 937 -9.50 43.35 45.93
N TYR A 938 -9.57 43.00 44.66
CA TYR A 938 -8.51 43.15 43.66
C TYR A 938 -8.88 44.24 42.66
N ILE A 939 -7.87 45.00 42.21
CA ILE A 939 -7.98 45.97 41.13
C ILE A 939 -7.08 45.49 39.99
N LEU A 940 -7.66 45.33 38.80
CA LEU A 940 -6.99 45.03 37.55
C LEU A 940 -7.01 46.27 36.65
N ARG A 941 -5.83 46.81 36.29
CA ARG A 941 -5.70 47.91 35.33
C ARG A 941 -5.21 47.42 33.99
N LEU A 942 -5.90 47.79 32.92
CA LEU A 942 -5.55 47.44 31.54
C LEU A 942 -5.22 48.68 30.72
N SER A 943 -4.38 48.53 29.70
CA SER A 943 -4.17 49.55 28.65
C SER A 943 -4.52 48.98 27.29
N GLU A 944 -5.30 49.73 26.51
CA GLU A 944 -5.61 49.38 25.11
C GLU A 944 -4.37 49.57 24.23
N ILE A 945 -4.04 48.56 23.41
CA ILE A 945 -2.90 48.58 22.47
C ILE A 945 -3.38 48.89 21.04
N ARG A 946 -4.57 48.41 20.65
CA ARG A 946 -5.10 48.58 19.29
C ARG A 946 -6.61 48.79 19.28
N GLY A 947 -7.03 50.00 18.95
CA GLY A 947 -8.43 50.35 18.68
C GLY A 947 -8.78 50.21 17.19
N HIS A 948 -10.02 49.85 16.88
CA HIS A 948 -10.50 49.66 15.51
C HIS A 948 -11.34 50.85 15.06
N SER A 949 -11.02 51.44 13.90
CA SER A 949 -11.60 52.70 13.41
C SER A 949 -12.50 52.59 12.17
N GLY A 950 -12.93 51.39 11.75
CA GLY A 950 -13.77 51.17 10.55
C GLY A 950 -15.27 50.98 10.81
N PRO A 951 -16.16 51.18 9.80
CA PRO A 951 -17.58 50.85 9.87
C PRO A 951 -17.81 49.32 9.88
N ARG A 952 -18.83 48.85 10.60
CA ARG A 952 -19.00 47.42 10.91
C ARG A 952 -20.37 46.85 10.54
N THR A 953 -20.36 45.61 10.04
CA THR A 953 -21.52 44.72 9.89
C THR A 953 -21.89 44.11 11.25
N ALA A 954 -23.18 44.03 11.57
CA ALA A 954 -23.65 43.41 12.81
C ALA A 954 -23.28 41.92 12.84
N MET A 955 -22.32 41.57 13.69
CA MET A 955 -22.07 40.17 14.08
C MET A 955 -22.77 39.89 15.42
N PRO A 956 -23.23 38.66 15.65
CA PRO A 956 -23.95 38.28 16.86
C PRO A 956 -23.09 38.50 18.11
N TYR A 957 -23.65 39.22 19.09
CA TYR A 957 -23.07 39.50 20.42
C TYR A 957 -23.15 38.32 21.38
#